data_AF-A0A662ECL8-F1
#
_entry.id   AF-A0A662ECL8-F1
#
_cell.length_a   1.000
_cell.length_b   1.000
_cell.length_c   1.000
_cell.angle_alpha   90.00
_cell.angle_beta   90.00
_cell.angle_gamma   90.00
#
_symmetry.space_group_name_H-M   'P 1'
#
loop_
_entity.id
_entity.type
_entity.pdbx_description
1 polymer ?
#
loop_
_entity_poly.entity_id
_entity_poly.type
_entity_poly.pdbx_seq_one_letter_code
_entity_poly.pdbx_strand_id
1 'polypeptide(L)'
;MAHHSSPQTFSGPFTVGQDFPTPSLETWREAATASLKGRPLERLTQTVDDGVKIKVLYTSEDRRTDPGLPGVYPFTRGGTDQPQNVCSLFKHPDIDLAARQITEERQRGAQSVWVRFSGGVRCGIDPRSPEAAKWNGDGIIVETVDDFERLLAGIDLPTTPIHLEAGGNAFAGAAAFIAAARRRGIAPEALSGSFNLDPLGALVGDGALVCGLDRSFDMMTPLAAWCLKNTPGIRALSVSTLPYHEAGATPVQELAFALATGIDWLRILERGGLNAESGCRQIKFIFAIARDFFTEAAKLRAFRRLWAQAAFSCGVDGPEAAAVIHSVSSTKNLTVRDPWVNLLRVTVGAFAATVGGADTMTTLPFDSPAGPSDPLGRRMALNTQTICREECHLNQVVDPGGGSWFIEGLTDDLAASAWSLFQEIEAKGGMRRLVADDGLAAMLAPTAERTRHQVAHRKAPVTGVSTWPNLNEAPITRDTPDIDALLNRATSRRPSEDGSDILEQLAQQATGEVGSLMETAIEAADAGATMCQLAEALQHESRPSRTVPLPRISDAAPFEQLRDASDDILAETGSRPEIFLANLGPIPEHTARAIFAKNFFEAGGIEVVTNRGFNTTEAAVQSFKASGAHLACICSSDALYAEGAAPLAKALKQAGALTVCLAGRPGDNEARWREAGVDHFIFVGCEVLETLSTLMKGTEVAS
;
A
#
# COMPACT_ATOMS: atom_id res chain seq x y z
N MET A 1 -5.00 27.12 -33.30
CA MET A 1 -6.22 26.93 -34.12
C MET A 1 -6.16 25.52 -34.66
N ALA A 2 -7.05 24.66 -34.19
CA ALA A 2 -7.15 23.29 -34.69
C ALA A 2 -7.45 23.35 -36.19
N HIS A 3 -6.69 22.61 -36.99
CA HIS A 3 -7.11 22.25 -38.34
C HIS A 3 -8.32 21.31 -38.19
N HIS A 4 -9.51 21.88 -38.03
CA HIS A 4 -10.72 21.19 -38.44
C HIS A 4 -10.68 21.16 -39.95
N SER A 5 -10.21 20.04 -40.50
CA SER A 5 -10.54 19.63 -41.86
C SER A 5 -12.04 19.80 -42.03
N SER A 6 -12.47 20.52 -43.07
CA SER A 6 -13.88 20.62 -43.44
C SER A 6 -14.51 19.22 -43.46
N PRO A 7 -15.76 19.03 -43.00
CA PRO A 7 -16.43 17.73 -43.07
C PRO A 7 -16.41 17.25 -44.53
N GLN A 8 -15.73 16.14 -44.81
CA GLN A 8 -15.81 15.52 -46.12
C GLN A 8 -17.22 14.97 -46.30
N THR A 9 -17.96 15.52 -47.27
CA THR A 9 -19.25 14.97 -47.67
C THR A 9 -18.99 13.78 -48.60
N PHE A 10 -19.28 12.58 -48.13
CA PHE A 10 -19.14 11.35 -48.91
C PHE A 10 -20.20 11.30 -50.03
N SER A 11 -19.76 11.09 -51.28
CA SER A 11 -20.60 11.13 -52.48
C SER A 11 -21.10 9.74 -52.95
N GLY A 12 -20.92 8.69 -52.14
CA GLY A 12 -21.33 7.31 -52.43
C GLY A 12 -21.92 6.60 -51.20
N PRO A 13 -22.39 5.34 -51.34
CA PRO A 13 -22.84 4.56 -50.19
C PRO A 13 -21.70 4.42 -49.18
N PHE A 14 -21.96 4.85 -47.95
CA PHE A 14 -20.99 4.85 -46.85
C PHE A 14 -20.37 3.46 -46.66
N THR A 15 -19.04 3.37 -46.74
CA THR A 15 -18.30 2.15 -46.42
C THR A 15 -17.13 2.45 -45.49
N VAL A 16 -17.20 1.94 -44.26
CA VAL A 16 -16.22 2.23 -43.19
C VAL A 16 -14.77 2.02 -43.64
N GLY A 17 -14.49 0.99 -44.44
CA GLY A 17 -13.13 0.67 -44.89
C GLY A 17 -12.53 1.63 -45.93
N GLN A 18 -13.35 2.29 -46.75
CA GLN A 18 -12.86 3.25 -47.77
C GLN A 18 -12.86 4.68 -47.23
N ASP A 19 -13.84 5.00 -46.38
CA ASP A 19 -14.06 6.34 -45.84
C ASP A 19 -13.21 6.63 -44.59
N PHE A 20 -12.66 5.60 -43.93
CA PHE A 20 -11.73 5.69 -42.81
C PHE A 20 -10.51 4.76 -42.98
N PRO A 21 -9.56 5.08 -43.88
CA PRO A 21 -8.35 4.29 -44.03
C PRO A 21 -7.55 4.28 -42.72
N THR A 22 -7.01 3.12 -42.33
CA THR A 22 -6.15 3.00 -41.13
C THR A 22 -4.90 3.87 -41.32
N PRO A 23 -4.69 4.91 -40.50
CA PRO A 23 -3.50 5.75 -40.62
C PRO A 23 -2.25 4.94 -40.30
N SER A 24 -1.15 5.20 -41.02
CA SER A 24 0.12 4.55 -40.74
C SER A 24 0.74 5.10 -39.45
N LEU A 25 1.65 4.33 -38.84
CA LEU A 25 2.40 4.78 -37.67
C LEU A 25 3.24 6.04 -37.98
N GLU A 26 3.70 6.19 -39.22
CA GLU A 26 4.42 7.37 -39.69
C GLU A 26 3.51 8.62 -39.70
N THR A 27 2.31 8.51 -40.27
CA THR A 27 1.31 9.59 -40.25
C THR A 27 0.96 10.00 -38.83
N TRP A 28 0.83 9.03 -37.90
CA TRP A 28 0.64 9.33 -36.48
C TRP A 28 1.83 10.09 -35.88
N ARG A 29 3.08 9.64 -36.15
CA ARG A 29 4.29 10.28 -35.63
C ARG A 29 4.42 11.73 -36.10
N GLU A 30 4.13 12.00 -37.37
CA GLU A 30 4.12 13.36 -37.92
C GLU A 30 3.11 14.25 -37.20
N ALA A 31 1.87 13.79 -37.05
CA ALA A 31 0.82 14.54 -36.37
C ALA A 31 1.13 14.78 -34.88
N ALA A 32 1.66 13.78 -34.19
CA ALA A 32 2.04 13.89 -32.79
C ALA A 32 3.22 14.85 -32.60
N THR A 33 4.24 14.78 -33.46
CA THR A 33 5.40 15.70 -33.45
C THR A 33 4.99 17.14 -33.75
N ALA A 34 4.09 17.34 -34.72
CA ALA A 34 3.51 18.64 -35.03
C ALA A 34 2.77 19.22 -33.81
N SER A 35 1.98 18.40 -33.11
CA SER A 35 1.29 18.79 -31.87
C SER A 35 2.26 19.18 -30.74
N LEU A 36 3.46 18.60 -30.73
CA LEU A 36 4.55 18.94 -29.81
C LEU A 36 5.39 20.15 -30.25
N LYS A 37 5.04 20.82 -31.36
CA LYS A 37 5.79 21.93 -31.97
C LYS A 37 7.22 21.51 -32.34
N GLY A 38 7.39 20.32 -32.90
CA GLY A 38 8.69 19.80 -33.35
C GLY A 38 9.57 19.23 -32.23
N ARG A 39 9.09 19.13 -30.99
CA ARG A 39 9.83 18.46 -29.92
C ARG A 39 9.78 16.94 -30.10
N PRO A 40 10.87 16.20 -29.78
CA PRO A 40 10.90 14.74 -29.92
C PRO A 40 9.83 14.04 -29.09
N LEU A 41 9.20 13.00 -29.64
CA LEU A 41 8.16 12.21 -28.96
C LEU A 41 8.68 11.47 -27.74
N GLU A 42 9.97 11.11 -27.74
CA GLU A 42 10.66 10.39 -26.67
C GLU A 42 10.64 11.18 -25.35
N ARG A 43 10.39 12.50 -25.39
CA ARG A 43 10.19 13.32 -24.18
C ARG A 43 8.91 13.00 -23.42
N LEU A 44 7.94 12.35 -24.06
CA LEU A 44 6.70 11.90 -23.44
C LEU A 44 6.81 10.47 -22.90
N THR A 45 7.87 9.73 -23.25
CA THR A 45 8.14 8.41 -22.67
C THR A 45 8.37 8.58 -21.18
N GLN A 46 7.57 7.87 -20.38
CA GLN A 46 7.73 7.86 -18.94
C GLN A 46 8.58 6.66 -18.56
N THR A 47 9.50 6.85 -17.62
CA THR A 47 10.21 5.74 -16.98
C THR A 47 9.58 5.53 -15.62
N VAL A 48 8.92 4.39 -15.44
CA VAL A 48 8.53 3.92 -14.11
C VAL A 48 9.74 3.30 -13.41
N ASP A 49 9.58 2.87 -12.17
CA ASP A 49 10.68 2.29 -11.42
C ASP A 49 11.35 1.09 -12.11
N ASP A 50 12.60 0.83 -11.74
CA ASP A 50 13.47 -0.23 -12.28
C ASP A 50 13.65 -0.21 -13.80
N GLY A 51 13.53 0.99 -14.39
CA GLY A 51 13.88 1.23 -15.79
C GLY A 51 12.84 0.77 -16.80
N VAL A 52 11.65 0.34 -16.35
CA VAL A 52 10.53 0.00 -17.24
C VAL A 52 10.01 1.28 -17.90
N LYS A 53 9.87 1.26 -19.23
CA LYS A 53 9.52 2.44 -20.04
C LYS A 53 8.10 2.33 -20.56
N ILE A 54 7.28 3.33 -20.25
CA ILE A 54 5.96 3.51 -20.82
C ILE A 54 6.08 4.37 -22.08
N LYS A 55 5.85 3.73 -23.24
CA LYS A 55 5.86 4.39 -24.55
C LYS A 55 4.64 5.30 -24.71
N VAL A 56 4.77 6.28 -25.60
CA VAL A 56 3.70 7.22 -25.95
C VAL A 56 2.53 6.52 -26.66
N LEU A 57 2.82 5.48 -27.43
CA LEU A 57 1.86 4.65 -28.14
C LEU A 57 2.38 3.22 -28.18
N TYR A 58 1.47 2.28 -27.97
CA TYR A 58 1.71 0.85 -28.18
C TYR A 58 0.89 0.36 -29.38
N THR A 59 1.44 -0.57 -30.14
CA THR A 59 0.81 -1.16 -31.33
C THR A 59 0.90 -2.68 -31.30
N SER A 60 0.37 -3.36 -32.32
CA SER A 60 0.51 -4.81 -32.47
C SER A 60 1.97 -5.29 -32.55
N GLU A 61 2.91 -4.41 -32.94
CA GLU A 61 4.35 -4.72 -32.98
C GLU A 61 4.95 -4.86 -31.58
N ASP A 62 4.28 -4.35 -30.55
CA ASP A 62 4.75 -4.40 -29.16
C ASP A 62 4.38 -5.70 -28.43
N ARG A 63 3.54 -6.56 -29.02
CA ARG A 63 3.18 -7.85 -28.43
C ARG A 63 4.34 -8.83 -28.59
N ARG A 64 4.93 -9.28 -27.48
CA ARG A 64 6.11 -10.18 -27.49
C ARG A 64 5.76 -11.61 -27.10
N THR A 65 4.81 -11.77 -26.20
CA THR A 65 4.46 -13.10 -25.64
C THR A 65 2.98 -13.39 -25.81
N ASP A 66 2.63 -14.68 -25.91
CA ASP A 66 1.25 -15.11 -25.87
C ASP A 66 0.78 -15.26 -24.40
N PRO A 67 -0.21 -14.48 -23.93
CA PRO A 67 -0.70 -14.57 -22.55
C PRO A 67 -1.46 -15.88 -22.25
N GLY A 68 -1.81 -16.68 -23.25
CA GLY A 68 -2.62 -17.88 -23.11
C GLY A 68 -4.10 -17.59 -22.85
N LEU A 69 -4.86 -18.62 -22.50
CA LEU A 69 -6.26 -18.54 -22.10
C LEU A 69 -6.39 -18.53 -20.56
N PRO A 70 -7.47 -17.97 -19.99
CA PRO A 70 -7.73 -18.12 -18.56
C PRO A 70 -7.78 -19.60 -18.12
N GLY A 71 -7.22 -19.89 -16.94
CA GLY A 71 -7.16 -21.26 -16.41
C GLY A 71 -6.17 -22.18 -17.13
N VAL A 72 -5.41 -21.67 -18.09
CA VAL A 72 -4.41 -22.45 -18.85
C VAL A 72 -3.04 -21.80 -18.68
N TYR A 73 -1.99 -22.62 -18.57
CA TYR A 73 -0.61 -22.15 -18.55
C TYR A 73 -0.35 -21.15 -19.71
N PRO A 74 0.30 -19.99 -19.46
CA PRO A 74 1.00 -19.59 -18.24
C PRO A 74 0.15 -18.76 -17.24
N PHE A 75 -1.18 -18.89 -17.29
CA PHE A 75 -2.14 -18.26 -16.38
C PHE A 75 -2.09 -16.73 -16.31
N THR A 76 -1.48 -16.07 -17.31
CA THR A 76 -1.38 -14.58 -17.37
C THR A 76 -2.76 -13.94 -17.25
N ARG A 77 -3.77 -14.58 -17.85
CA ARG A 77 -5.17 -14.11 -17.87
C ARG A 77 -6.00 -14.54 -16.64
N GLY A 78 -5.39 -15.14 -15.64
CA GLY A 78 -6.07 -15.67 -14.45
C GLY A 78 -5.95 -17.18 -14.31
N GLY A 79 -5.89 -17.64 -13.05
CA GLY A 79 -5.81 -19.06 -12.71
C GLY A 79 -7.15 -19.80 -12.78
N THR A 80 -8.26 -19.07 -12.67
CA THR A 80 -9.63 -19.60 -12.77
C THR A 80 -10.51 -18.62 -13.54
N ASP A 81 -11.72 -19.04 -13.87
CA ASP A 81 -12.78 -18.19 -14.40
C ASP A 81 -13.70 -17.61 -13.31
N GLN A 82 -13.39 -17.88 -12.03
CA GLN A 82 -14.23 -17.46 -10.91
C GLN A 82 -14.07 -15.96 -10.64
N PRO A 83 -15.16 -15.27 -10.26
CA PRO A 83 -15.09 -13.86 -9.89
C PRO A 83 -14.28 -13.67 -8.61
N GLN A 84 -13.70 -12.47 -8.44
CA GLN A 84 -12.92 -12.19 -7.25
C GLN A 84 -13.77 -12.28 -5.97
N ASN A 85 -13.18 -12.87 -4.93
CA ASN A 85 -13.77 -12.96 -3.61
C ASN A 85 -13.66 -11.60 -2.88
N VAL A 86 -14.77 -11.11 -2.34
CA VAL A 86 -14.85 -9.86 -1.57
C VAL A 86 -14.49 -10.14 -0.11
N CYS A 87 -13.35 -9.63 0.34
CA CYS A 87 -12.82 -9.86 1.68
C CYS A 87 -12.75 -8.58 2.50
N SER A 88 -13.11 -8.69 3.78
CA SER A 88 -13.00 -7.60 4.77
C SER A 88 -11.92 -7.90 5.81
N LEU A 89 -11.13 -6.89 6.17
CA LEU A 89 -10.10 -6.95 7.21
C LEU A 89 -10.64 -6.47 8.56
N PHE A 90 -10.43 -7.27 9.60
CA PHE A 90 -10.77 -6.96 10.99
C PHE A 90 -9.51 -6.95 11.85
N LYS A 91 -9.29 -5.82 12.53
CA LYS A 91 -8.10 -5.55 13.36
C LYS A 91 -8.39 -4.74 14.62
N HIS A 92 -9.67 -4.57 15.00
CA HIS A 92 -10.01 -3.83 16.21
C HIS A 92 -9.58 -4.63 17.44
N PRO A 93 -8.84 -4.05 18.41
CA PRO A 93 -8.29 -4.81 19.55
C PRO A 93 -9.36 -5.39 20.47
N ASP A 94 -10.52 -4.73 20.58
CA ASP A 94 -11.68 -5.29 21.29
C ASP A 94 -12.33 -6.43 20.49
N ILE A 95 -12.18 -7.66 21.00
CA ILE A 95 -12.74 -8.89 20.44
C ILE A 95 -14.27 -8.87 20.29
N ASP A 96 -14.99 -8.23 21.22
CA ASP A 96 -16.46 -8.15 21.16
C ASP A 96 -16.92 -7.24 20.05
N LEU A 97 -16.24 -6.11 19.89
CA LEU A 97 -16.52 -5.21 18.80
C LEU A 97 -16.13 -5.85 17.48
N ALA A 98 -14.97 -6.52 17.40
CA ALA A 98 -14.58 -7.23 16.20
C ALA A 98 -15.58 -8.34 15.81
N ALA A 99 -16.07 -9.15 16.75
CA ALA A 99 -17.08 -10.17 16.49
C ALA A 99 -18.37 -9.58 15.89
N ARG A 100 -18.83 -8.44 16.45
CA ARG A 100 -19.97 -7.68 15.90
C ARG A 100 -19.68 -7.17 14.49
N GLN A 101 -18.51 -6.57 14.27
CA GLN A 101 -18.10 -6.05 12.97
C GLN A 101 -18.07 -7.15 11.89
N ILE A 102 -17.50 -8.32 12.21
CA ILE A 102 -17.45 -9.47 11.29
C ILE A 102 -18.88 -9.90 10.91
N THR A 103 -19.76 -10.04 11.91
CA THR A 103 -21.15 -10.46 11.68
C THR A 103 -21.91 -9.44 10.82
N GLU A 104 -21.77 -8.14 11.11
CA GLU A 104 -22.42 -7.06 10.35
C GLU A 104 -21.97 -7.02 8.89
N GLU A 105 -20.67 -7.18 8.62
CA GLU A 105 -20.14 -7.10 7.26
C GLU A 105 -20.46 -8.35 6.43
N ARG A 106 -20.51 -9.53 7.06
CA ARG A 106 -21.03 -10.75 6.43
C ARG A 106 -22.48 -10.57 6.01
N GLN A 107 -23.33 -10.00 6.86
CA GLN A 107 -24.72 -9.68 6.53
C GLN A 107 -24.84 -8.64 5.40
N ARG A 108 -23.80 -7.82 5.18
CA ARG A 108 -23.73 -6.81 4.12
C ARG A 108 -23.07 -7.30 2.83
N GLY A 109 -22.65 -8.57 2.77
CA GLY A 109 -22.14 -9.19 1.54
C GLY A 109 -20.63 -9.37 1.46
N ALA A 110 -19.87 -9.13 2.53
CA ALA A 110 -18.49 -9.63 2.61
C ALA A 110 -18.52 -11.14 2.41
N GLN A 111 -17.68 -11.71 1.54
CA GLN A 111 -17.67 -13.14 1.19
C GLN A 111 -16.65 -13.95 1.99
N SER A 112 -15.57 -13.32 2.43
CA SER A 112 -14.56 -13.89 3.34
C SER A 112 -14.14 -12.88 4.40
N VAL A 113 -13.46 -13.38 5.42
CA VAL A 113 -13.04 -12.63 6.60
C VAL A 113 -11.54 -12.76 6.76
N TRP A 114 -10.84 -11.63 6.86
CA TRP A 114 -9.43 -11.59 7.22
C TRP A 114 -9.29 -11.03 8.64
N VAL A 115 -8.77 -11.85 9.54
CA VAL A 115 -8.51 -11.51 10.94
C VAL A 115 -7.03 -11.23 11.13
N ARG A 116 -6.69 -10.01 11.56
CA ARG A 116 -5.33 -9.63 11.96
C ARG A 116 -5.24 -9.54 13.48
N PHE A 117 -4.41 -10.38 14.08
CA PHE A 117 -4.16 -10.34 15.52
C PHE A 117 -3.17 -9.24 15.88
N SER A 118 -3.17 -8.81 17.15
CA SER A 118 -2.21 -7.82 17.67
C SER A 118 -0.77 -8.30 17.54
N GLY A 119 0.18 -7.39 17.41
CA GLY A 119 1.58 -7.75 17.18
C GLY A 119 2.20 -8.55 18.33
N GLY A 120 1.74 -8.40 19.58
CA GLY A 120 2.13 -9.30 20.68
C GLY A 120 1.77 -10.75 20.37
N VAL A 121 0.51 -11.00 19.99
CA VAL A 121 0.04 -12.34 19.58
C VAL A 121 0.78 -12.84 18.34
N ARG A 122 0.99 -11.99 17.33
CA ARG A 122 1.72 -12.35 16.10
C ARG A 122 3.18 -12.75 16.36
N CYS A 123 3.80 -12.09 17.33
CA CYS A 123 5.15 -12.37 17.77
C CYS A 123 5.22 -13.51 18.80
N GLY A 124 4.11 -14.13 19.19
CA GLY A 124 4.08 -15.17 20.23
C GLY A 124 4.52 -14.67 21.62
N ILE A 125 4.31 -13.38 21.90
CA ILE A 125 4.66 -12.74 23.16
C ILE A 125 3.37 -12.43 23.90
N ASP A 126 3.33 -12.71 25.21
CA ASP A 126 2.20 -12.39 26.04
C ASP A 126 1.84 -10.89 25.90
N PRO A 127 0.62 -10.54 25.45
CA PRO A 127 0.21 -9.15 25.27
C PRO A 127 0.35 -8.27 26.52
N ARG A 128 0.45 -8.87 27.71
CA ARG A 128 0.58 -8.15 28.99
C ARG A 128 2.03 -7.88 29.36
N SER A 129 2.98 -8.43 28.60
CA SER A 129 4.40 -8.15 28.81
C SER A 129 4.73 -6.70 28.42
N PRO A 130 5.71 -6.06 29.09
CA PRO A 130 6.17 -4.72 28.71
C PRO A 130 6.68 -4.64 27.26
N GLU A 131 7.19 -5.75 26.73
CA GLU A 131 7.66 -5.83 25.35
C GLU A 131 6.52 -5.71 24.33
N ALA A 132 5.35 -6.29 24.64
CA ALA A 132 4.20 -6.30 23.75
C ALA A 132 3.40 -4.99 23.71
N ALA A 133 3.58 -4.12 24.71
CA ALA A 133 2.81 -2.87 24.86
C ALA A 133 2.76 -2.00 23.58
N LYS A 134 3.87 -1.95 22.83
CA LYS A 134 3.96 -1.20 21.56
C LYS A 134 3.10 -1.75 20.42
N TRP A 135 2.60 -2.98 20.53
CA TRP A 135 1.87 -3.70 19.49
C TRP A 135 0.39 -3.93 19.81
N ASN A 136 -0.03 -3.85 21.08
CA ASN A 136 -1.36 -4.29 21.51
C ASN A 136 -2.54 -3.55 20.85
N GLY A 137 -2.32 -2.36 20.29
CA GLY A 137 -3.35 -1.58 19.59
C GLY A 137 -3.48 -1.85 18.09
N ASP A 138 -2.61 -2.68 17.50
CA ASP A 138 -2.52 -2.82 16.04
C ASP A 138 -3.35 -3.96 15.42
N GLY A 139 -4.06 -4.72 16.25
CA GLY A 139 -4.82 -5.91 15.85
C GLY A 139 -5.67 -6.49 16.98
N ILE A 140 -6.46 -7.52 16.67
CA ILE A 140 -7.36 -8.17 17.63
C ILE A 140 -6.56 -8.91 18.71
N ILE A 141 -6.93 -8.75 19.97
CA ILE A 141 -6.35 -9.51 21.09
C ILE A 141 -7.14 -10.82 21.23
N VAL A 142 -6.53 -11.92 20.78
CA VAL A 142 -7.06 -13.30 20.87
C VAL A 142 -5.94 -14.18 21.42
N GLU A 143 -6.21 -14.92 22.49
CA GLU A 143 -5.18 -15.70 23.16
C GLU A 143 -5.53 -17.19 23.28
N THR A 144 -6.82 -17.53 23.27
CA THR A 144 -7.33 -18.87 23.61
C THR A 144 -8.38 -19.35 22.61
N VAL A 145 -8.73 -20.64 22.69
CA VAL A 145 -9.85 -21.23 21.94
C VAL A 145 -11.18 -20.54 22.28
N ASP A 146 -11.40 -20.19 23.55
CA ASP A 146 -12.60 -19.48 24.02
C ASP A 146 -12.72 -18.09 23.36
N ASP A 147 -11.59 -17.39 23.19
CA ASP A 147 -11.57 -16.12 22.45
C ASP A 147 -11.93 -16.33 20.97
N PHE A 148 -11.41 -17.38 20.30
CA PHE A 148 -11.83 -17.71 18.92
C PHE A 148 -13.33 -18.03 18.83
N GLU A 149 -13.86 -18.79 19.79
CA GLU A 149 -15.29 -19.09 19.86
C GLU A 149 -16.13 -17.83 20.03
N ARG A 150 -15.63 -16.84 20.78
CA ARG A 150 -16.29 -15.54 20.92
C ARG A 150 -16.19 -14.71 19.64
N LEU A 151 -15.00 -14.59 19.06
CA LEU A 151 -14.74 -13.80 17.86
C LEU A 151 -15.61 -14.25 16.68
N LEU A 152 -15.79 -15.55 16.52
CA LEU A 152 -16.46 -16.14 15.36
C LEU A 152 -17.91 -16.57 15.65
N ALA A 153 -18.48 -16.20 16.80
CA ALA A 153 -19.75 -16.76 17.30
C ALA A 153 -20.92 -16.63 16.30
N GLY A 154 -20.97 -15.52 15.55
CA GLY A 154 -22.01 -15.24 14.56
C GLY A 154 -21.74 -15.76 13.15
N ILE A 155 -20.69 -16.56 12.95
CA ILE A 155 -20.17 -16.91 11.62
C ILE A 155 -20.34 -18.38 11.30
N ASP A 156 -20.99 -18.66 10.17
CA ASP A 156 -21.06 -19.98 9.55
C ASP A 156 -19.72 -20.30 8.86
N LEU A 157 -18.83 -21.01 9.55
CA LEU A 157 -17.47 -21.29 9.06
C LEU A 157 -17.44 -22.14 7.77
N PRO A 158 -18.26 -23.21 7.62
CA PRO A 158 -18.34 -23.97 6.37
C PRO A 158 -18.55 -23.15 5.09
N THR A 159 -19.24 -22.01 5.18
CA THR A 159 -19.54 -21.15 4.01
C THR A 159 -18.78 -19.83 4.03
N THR A 160 -17.85 -19.65 4.96
CA THR A 160 -17.11 -18.39 5.15
C THR A 160 -15.61 -18.67 5.20
N PRO A 161 -14.87 -18.41 4.11
CA PRO A 161 -13.42 -18.50 4.15
C PRO A 161 -12.84 -17.57 5.22
N ILE A 162 -11.97 -18.11 6.08
CA ILE A 162 -11.30 -17.36 7.15
C ILE A 162 -9.79 -17.29 6.85
N HIS A 163 -9.27 -16.07 6.75
CA HIS A 163 -7.85 -15.80 6.60
C HIS A 163 -7.30 -15.30 7.94
N LEU A 164 -6.37 -16.02 8.55
CA LEU A 164 -5.72 -15.60 9.79
C LEU A 164 -4.42 -14.88 9.49
N GLU A 165 -4.10 -13.82 10.22
CA GLU A 165 -2.78 -13.19 10.24
C GLU A 165 -2.26 -13.18 11.67
N ALA A 166 -1.59 -14.28 12.00
CA ALA A 166 -0.92 -14.56 13.28
C ALA A 166 0.61 -14.45 13.18
N GLY A 167 1.14 -13.85 12.10
CA GLY A 167 2.57 -13.60 11.93
C GLY A 167 3.45 -14.83 12.13
N GLY A 168 4.51 -14.69 12.93
CA GLY A 168 5.40 -15.79 13.29
C GLY A 168 4.72 -16.87 14.15
N ASN A 169 3.60 -16.54 14.77
CA ASN A 169 2.79 -17.44 15.60
C ASN A 169 1.65 -18.15 14.84
N ALA A 170 1.69 -18.17 13.51
CA ALA A 170 0.62 -18.74 12.70
C ALA A 170 0.35 -20.23 12.93
N PHE A 171 1.35 -21.01 13.36
CA PHE A 171 1.16 -22.41 13.73
C PHE A 171 0.23 -22.57 14.94
N ALA A 172 0.49 -21.81 16.02
CA ALA A 172 -0.37 -21.81 17.20
C ALA A 172 -1.76 -21.23 16.90
N GLY A 173 -1.83 -20.19 16.07
CA GLY A 173 -3.10 -19.62 15.62
C GLY A 173 -3.95 -20.60 14.82
N ALA A 174 -3.32 -21.40 13.95
CA ALA A 174 -3.98 -22.48 13.24
C ALA A 174 -4.52 -23.56 14.21
N ALA A 175 -3.73 -23.96 15.20
CA ALA A 175 -4.13 -24.96 16.18
C ALA A 175 -5.35 -24.50 17.00
N ALA A 176 -5.31 -23.27 17.51
CA ALA A 176 -6.42 -22.69 18.27
C ALA A 176 -7.70 -22.51 17.42
N PHE A 177 -7.57 -22.10 16.16
CA PHE A 177 -8.71 -21.98 15.24
C PHE A 177 -9.36 -23.35 14.95
N ILE A 178 -8.56 -24.39 14.72
CA ILE A 178 -9.07 -25.74 14.45
C ILE A 178 -9.71 -26.34 15.71
N ALA A 179 -9.12 -26.13 16.90
CA ALA A 179 -9.75 -26.51 18.17
C ALA A 179 -11.13 -25.82 18.32
N ALA A 180 -11.21 -24.51 18.07
CA ALA A 180 -12.48 -23.77 18.12
C ALA A 180 -13.52 -24.30 17.12
N ALA A 181 -13.11 -24.69 15.91
CA ALA A 181 -14.01 -25.31 14.94
C ALA A 181 -14.50 -26.69 15.41
N ARG A 182 -13.61 -27.53 15.97
CA ARG A 182 -13.96 -28.86 16.51
C ARG A 182 -14.93 -28.75 17.67
N ARG A 183 -14.74 -27.80 18.61
CA ARG A 183 -15.68 -27.55 19.72
C ARG A 183 -17.08 -27.18 19.26
N ARG A 184 -17.19 -26.50 18.12
CA ARG A 184 -18.46 -26.18 17.45
C ARG A 184 -19.07 -27.34 16.68
N GLY A 185 -18.45 -28.51 16.68
CA GLY A 185 -18.88 -29.68 15.91
C GLY A 185 -18.67 -29.52 14.40
N ILE A 186 -17.78 -28.63 13.97
CA ILE A 186 -17.49 -28.38 12.56
C ILE A 186 -16.29 -29.24 12.16
N ALA A 187 -16.50 -30.09 11.16
CA ALA A 187 -15.46 -30.94 10.60
C ALA A 187 -14.38 -30.06 9.91
N PRO A 188 -13.08 -30.30 10.14
CA PRO A 188 -12.01 -29.52 9.53
C PRO A 188 -12.11 -29.45 7.99
N GLU A 189 -12.58 -30.51 7.34
CA GLU A 189 -12.68 -30.62 5.89
C GLU A 189 -13.66 -29.61 5.28
N ALA A 190 -14.61 -29.12 6.08
CA ALA A 190 -15.59 -28.11 5.66
C ALA A 190 -15.00 -26.68 5.68
N LEU A 191 -13.82 -26.48 6.28
CA LEU A 191 -13.23 -25.16 6.44
C LEU A 191 -12.48 -24.74 5.18
N SER A 192 -12.49 -23.43 4.92
CA SER A 192 -11.74 -22.82 3.82
C SER A 192 -11.06 -21.52 4.25
N GLY A 193 -10.02 -21.11 3.52
CA GLY A 193 -9.29 -19.88 3.79
C GLY A 193 -7.77 -20.10 3.88
N SER A 194 -7.11 -19.49 4.87
CA SER A 194 -5.65 -19.59 4.99
C SER A 194 -5.10 -19.24 6.37
N PHE A 195 -4.01 -19.89 6.76
CA PHE A 195 -3.29 -19.59 8.01
C PHE A 195 -2.17 -18.56 7.86
N ASN A 196 -1.74 -18.28 6.63
CA ASN A 196 -0.76 -17.24 6.29
C ASN A 196 0.55 -17.33 7.09
N LEU A 197 1.06 -18.54 7.29
CA LEU A 197 2.40 -18.70 7.84
C LEU A 197 3.42 -18.17 6.81
N ASP A 198 4.07 -17.07 7.15
CA ASP A 198 5.13 -16.41 6.39
C ASP A 198 6.25 -15.94 7.34
N PRO A 199 7.20 -16.82 7.69
CA PRO A 199 8.26 -16.47 8.65
C PRO A 199 9.13 -15.28 8.20
N LEU A 200 9.40 -15.14 6.91
CA LEU A 200 10.21 -14.02 6.41
C LEU A 200 9.43 -12.70 6.49
N GLY A 201 8.18 -12.69 6.00
CA GLY A 201 7.29 -11.54 6.09
C GLY A 201 7.04 -11.08 7.52
N ALA A 202 6.85 -12.03 8.45
CA ALA A 202 6.70 -11.74 9.88
C ALA A 202 8.00 -11.17 10.48
N LEU A 203 9.17 -11.74 10.18
CA LEU A 203 10.43 -11.23 10.71
C LEU A 203 10.69 -9.79 10.25
N VAL A 204 10.52 -9.49 8.95
CA VAL A 204 10.78 -8.15 8.42
C VAL A 204 9.68 -7.14 8.76
N GLY A 205 8.44 -7.59 8.97
CA GLY A 205 7.29 -6.72 9.24
C GLY A 205 7.05 -6.43 10.72
N ASP A 206 7.21 -7.45 11.57
CA ASP A 206 6.99 -7.37 13.02
C ASP A 206 8.31 -7.29 13.81
N GLY A 207 9.44 -7.67 13.20
CA GLY A 207 10.79 -7.56 13.80
C GLY A 207 11.19 -8.73 14.69
N ALA A 208 10.33 -9.75 14.84
CA ALA A 208 10.58 -10.88 15.72
C ALA A 208 9.94 -12.19 15.24
N LEU A 209 10.62 -13.30 15.51
CA LEU A 209 10.09 -14.66 15.45
C LEU A 209 10.37 -15.35 16.78
N VAL A 210 9.34 -15.71 17.53
CA VAL A 210 9.44 -16.41 18.83
C VAL A 210 10.25 -17.70 18.72
N CYS A 211 9.91 -18.53 17.74
CA CYS A 211 10.58 -19.81 17.49
C CYS A 211 11.97 -19.66 16.84
N GLY A 212 12.31 -18.49 16.31
CA GLY A 212 13.48 -18.31 15.43
C GLY A 212 13.27 -18.81 14.00
N LEU A 213 14.15 -18.42 13.08
CA LEU A 213 14.02 -18.71 11.65
C LEU A 213 13.99 -20.22 11.35
N ASP A 214 14.97 -20.98 11.82
CA ASP A 214 15.09 -22.40 11.50
C ASP A 214 13.87 -23.20 11.97
N ARG A 215 13.47 -23.02 13.24
CA ARG A 215 12.26 -23.66 13.78
C ARG A 215 10.99 -23.20 13.04
N SER A 216 10.90 -21.93 12.67
CA SER A 216 9.75 -21.43 11.89
C SER A 216 9.66 -22.10 10.52
N PHE A 217 10.80 -22.40 9.88
CA PHE A 217 10.83 -23.18 8.64
C PHE A 217 10.47 -24.65 8.87
N ASP A 218 10.97 -25.27 9.96
CA ASP A 218 10.63 -26.65 10.32
C ASP A 218 9.13 -26.86 10.50
N MET A 219 8.41 -25.84 11.02
CA MET A 219 6.96 -25.89 11.25
C MET A 219 6.12 -25.75 9.97
N MET A 220 6.70 -25.30 8.86
CA MET A 220 5.95 -25.09 7.61
C MET A 220 5.42 -26.39 7.01
N THR A 221 6.27 -27.41 6.90
CA THR A 221 5.89 -28.69 6.29
C THR A 221 4.82 -29.43 7.10
N PRO A 222 4.92 -29.58 8.44
CA PRO A 222 3.88 -30.20 9.25
C PRO A 222 2.52 -29.52 9.09
N LEU A 223 2.49 -28.18 9.10
CA LEU A 223 1.25 -27.43 8.92
C LEU A 223 0.67 -27.65 7.51
N ALA A 224 1.50 -27.57 6.47
CA ALA A 224 1.10 -27.77 5.08
C ALA A 224 0.59 -29.21 4.83
N ALA A 225 1.30 -30.22 5.33
CA ALA A 225 0.91 -31.62 5.23
C ALA A 225 -0.41 -31.90 5.96
N TRP A 226 -0.58 -31.32 7.15
CA TRP A 226 -1.82 -31.42 7.91
C TRP A 226 -3.00 -30.78 7.17
N CYS A 227 -2.80 -29.58 6.58
CA CYS A 227 -3.84 -28.90 5.80
C CYS A 227 -4.24 -29.70 4.55
N LEU A 228 -3.27 -30.25 3.81
CA LEU A 228 -3.54 -31.08 2.64
C LEU A 228 -4.39 -32.31 2.96
N LYS A 229 -4.18 -32.89 4.16
CA LYS A 229 -4.88 -34.09 4.60
C LYS A 229 -6.27 -33.80 5.17
N ASN A 230 -6.39 -32.80 6.05
CA ASN A 230 -7.58 -32.61 6.90
C ASN A 230 -8.42 -31.38 6.52
N THR A 231 -7.85 -30.41 5.81
CA THR A 231 -8.53 -29.14 5.47
C THR A 231 -8.17 -28.70 4.04
N PRO A 232 -8.60 -29.43 3.00
CA PRO A 232 -8.15 -29.17 1.62
C PRO A 232 -8.54 -27.78 1.09
N GLY A 233 -9.52 -27.10 1.72
CA GLY A 233 -9.91 -25.71 1.42
C GLY A 233 -9.02 -24.64 2.07
N ILE A 234 -8.09 -25.01 2.96
CA ILE A 234 -7.17 -24.09 3.64
C ILE A 234 -5.76 -24.20 3.07
N ARG A 235 -5.15 -23.04 2.82
CA ARG A 235 -3.72 -22.92 2.50
C ARG A 235 -2.93 -22.56 3.76
N ALA A 236 -1.91 -23.36 4.08
CA ALA A 236 -1.06 -23.14 5.24
C ALA A 236 -0.19 -21.88 5.12
N LEU A 237 0.39 -21.67 3.94
CA LEU A 237 1.49 -20.71 3.75
C LEU A 237 1.05 -19.51 2.92
N SER A 238 1.70 -18.38 3.18
CA SER A 238 1.62 -17.22 2.30
C SER A 238 2.99 -16.64 1.98
N VAL A 239 3.02 -15.80 0.96
CA VAL A 239 4.11 -14.87 0.67
C VAL A 239 3.50 -13.47 0.61
N SER A 240 3.78 -12.64 1.61
CA SER A 240 3.25 -11.29 1.68
C SER A 240 4.29 -10.26 1.22
N THR A 241 3.92 -9.43 0.23
CA THR A 241 4.76 -8.30 -0.18
C THR A 241 4.46 -7.01 0.57
N LEU A 242 3.46 -7.00 1.45
CA LEU A 242 3.03 -5.79 2.16
C LEU A 242 4.17 -5.11 2.92
N PRO A 243 5.02 -5.82 3.72
CA PRO A 243 6.12 -5.18 4.41
C PRO A 243 7.15 -4.56 3.47
N TYR A 244 7.43 -5.20 2.32
CA TYR A 244 8.36 -4.67 1.32
C TYR A 244 7.78 -3.43 0.63
N HIS A 245 6.50 -3.47 0.25
CA HIS A 245 5.78 -2.35 -0.36
C HIS A 245 5.77 -1.11 0.55
N GLU A 246 5.40 -1.30 1.82
CA GLU A 246 5.38 -0.24 2.83
C GLU A 246 6.78 0.36 3.06
N ALA A 247 7.83 -0.42 2.85
CA ALA A 247 9.22 0.01 2.95
C ALA A 247 9.79 0.67 1.67
N GLY A 248 8.97 0.82 0.62
CA GLY A 248 9.36 1.46 -0.63
C GLY A 248 9.79 0.51 -1.75
N ALA A 249 9.38 -0.76 -1.68
CA ALA A 249 9.54 -1.67 -2.80
C ALA A 249 8.76 -1.17 -4.02
N THR A 250 9.37 -1.32 -5.17
CA THR A 250 8.76 -1.06 -6.47
C THR A 250 7.95 -2.28 -6.92
N PRO A 251 7.10 -2.16 -7.95
CA PRO A 251 6.41 -3.32 -8.54
C PRO A 251 7.35 -4.46 -8.96
N VAL A 252 8.51 -4.15 -9.55
CA VAL A 252 9.50 -5.15 -9.96
C VAL A 252 10.13 -5.85 -8.75
N GLN A 253 10.47 -5.09 -7.70
CA GLN A 253 10.99 -5.66 -6.45
C GLN A 253 9.96 -6.54 -5.75
N GLU A 254 8.70 -6.11 -5.65
CA GLU A 254 7.62 -6.94 -5.10
C GLU A 254 7.48 -8.28 -5.84
N LEU A 255 7.48 -8.26 -7.18
CA LEU A 255 7.41 -9.47 -8.00
C LEU A 255 8.60 -10.40 -7.77
N ALA A 256 9.82 -9.88 -7.77
CA ALA A 256 11.04 -10.66 -7.58
C ALA A 256 11.13 -11.25 -6.17
N PHE A 257 10.80 -10.47 -5.13
CA PHE A 257 10.78 -10.93 -3.75
C PHE A 257 9.71 -12.00 -3.52
N ALA A 258 8.51 -11.80 -4.08
CA ALA A 258 7.45 -12.79 -3.97
C ALA A 258 7.84 -14.12 -4.64
N LEU A 259 8.45 -14.05 -5.83
CA LEU A 259 8.90 -15.24 -6.55
C LEU A 259 10.03 -15.97 -5.80
N ALA A 260 11.06 -15.23 -5.35
CA ALA A 260 12.17 -15.79 -4.59
C ALA A 260 11.71 -16.47 -3.29
N THR A 261 10.80 -15.81 -2.55
CA THR A 261 10.22 -16.37 -1.32
C THR A 261 9.40 -17.62 -1.60
N GLY A 262 8.56 -17.62 -2.65
CA GLY A 262 7.77 -18.78 -3.05
C GLY A 262 8.64 -19.99 -3.42
N ILE A 263 9.77 -19.76 -4.10
CA ILE A 263 10.73 -20.83 -4.42
C ILE A 263 11.45 -21.34 -3.17
N ASP A 264 11.81 -20.48 -2.22
CA ASP A 264 12.33 -20.91 -0.92
C ASP A 264 11.31 -21.78 -0.16
N TRP A 265 10.02 -21.46 -0.23
CA TRP A 265 8.96 -22.30 0.34
C TRP A 265 8.87 -23.67 -0.31
N LEU A 266 8.87 -23.75 -1.65
CA LEU A 266 8.88 -25.04 -2.35
C LEU A 266 10.08 -25.90 -1.92
N ARG A 267 11.27 -25.32 -1.81
CA ARG A 267 12.48 -26.02 -1.34
C ARG A 267 12.35 -26.52 0.10
N ILE A 268 11.76 -25.74 0.99
CA ILE A 268 11.54 -26.14 2.39
C ILE A 268 10.54 -27.30 2.46
N LEU A 269 9.43 -27.20 1.73
CA LEU A 269 8.41 -28.25 1.70
C LEU A 269 8.94 -29.55 1.08
N GLU A 270 9.75 -29.46 0.01
CA GLU A 270 10.40 -30.61 -0.61
C GLU A 270 11.36 -31.32 0.35
N ARG A 271 12.20 -30.57 1.07
CA ARG A 271 13.07 -31.14 2.12
C ARG A 271 12.28 -31.82 3.23
N GLY A 272 11.08 -31.32 3.52
CA GLY A 272 10.14 -31.92 4.47
C GLY A 272 9.32 -33.10 3.90
N GLY A 273 9.50 -33.46 2.63
CA GLY A 273 8.87 -34.62 2.00
C GLY A 273 7.59 -34.33 1.20
N LEU A 274 7.20 -33.07 1.00
CA LEU A 274 6.08 -32.71 0.11
C LEU A 274 6.58 -32.39 -1.30
N ASN A 275 5.95 -32.96 -2.32
CA ASN A 275 6.30 -32.66 -3.71
C ASN A 275 5.92 -31.21 -4.10
N ALA A 276 6.48 -30.73 -5.21
CA ALA A 276 6.26 -29.36 -5.69
C ALA A 276 4.78 -29.03 -5.95
N GLU A 277 4.01 -29.99 -6.49
CA GLU A 277 2.57 -29.85 -6.71
C GLU A 277 1.82 -29.56 -5.40
N SER A 278 2.08 -30.37 -4.36
CA SER A 278 1.53 -30.17 -3.02
C SER A 278 1.95 -28.82 -2.43
N GLY A 279 3.19 -28.41 -2.68
CA GLY A 279 3.70 -27.10 -2.28
C GLY A 279 2.94 -25.95 -2.94
N CYS A 280 2.77 -25.97 -4.25
CA CYS A 280 2.02 -24.95 -5.00
C CYS A 280 0.55 -24.84 -4.52
N ARG A 281 -0.06 -25.98 -4.15
CA ARG A 281 -1.42 -25.99 -3.56
C ARG A 281 -1.51 -25.35 -2.18
N GLN A 282 -0.40 -25.23 -1.45
CA GLN A 282 -0.37 -24.71 -0.07
C GLN A 282 0.11 -23.26 0.05
N ILE A 283 0.65 -22.68 -1.03
CA ILE A 283 1.16 -21.30 -1.04
C ILE A 283 0.11 -20.36 -1.64
N LYS A 284 -0.12 -19.21 -1.02
CA LYS A 284 -0.81 -18.05 -1.63
C LYS A 284 0.08 -16.81 -1.60
N PHE A 285 -0.24 -15.82 -2.42
CA PHE A 285 0.53 -14.58 -2.52
C PHE A 285 -0.34 -13.38 -2.15
N ILE A 286 0.21 -12.43 -1.39
CA ILE A 286 -0.49 -11.22 -0.93
C ILE A 286 0.25 -10.00 -1.48
N PHE A 287 -0.43 -9.18 -2.28
CA PHE A 287 0.14 -7.98 -2.89
C PHE A 287 -0.59 -6.71 -2.47
N ALA A 288 0.17 -5.65 -2.20
CA ALA A 288 -0.37 -4.31 -2.07
C ALA A 288 -0.75 -3.75 -3.45
N ILE A 289 -1.82 -2.98 -3.53
CA ILE A 289 -2.28 -2.33 -4.76
C ILE A 289 -2.36 -0.83 -4.52
N ALA A 290 -1.48 -0.09 -5.21
CA ALA A 290 -1.42 1.36 -5.18
C ALA A 290 -2.39 2.00 -6.19
N ARG A 291 -2.20 3.31 -6.42
CA ARG A 291 -3.05 4.15 -7.27
C ARG A 291 -2.67 4.15 -8.75
N ASP A 292 -1.57 3.51 -9.16
CA ASP A 292 -1.19 3.40 -10.57
C ASP A 292 -1.92 2.22 -11.22
N PHE A 293 -3.07 2.51 -11.79
CA PHE A 293 -3.98 1.51 -12.35
C PHE A 293 -3.30 0.52 -13.30
N PHE A 294 -2.56 1.00 -14.31
CA PHE A 294 -2.03 0.13 -15.35
C PHE A 294 -0.87 -0.72 -14.85
N THR A 295 0.02 -0.12 -14.06
CA THR A 295 1.16 -0.81 -13.47
C THR A 295 0.69 -1.91 -12.52
N GLU A 296 -0.31 -1.64 -11.68
CA GLU A 296 -0.82 -2.63 -10.73
C GLU A 296 -1.59 -3.77 -11.42
N ALA A 297 -2.40 -3.47 -12.44
CA ALA A 297 -3.06 -4.51 -13.23
C ALA A 297 -2.04 -5.40 -13.96
N ALA A 298 -1.01 -4.81 -14.56
CA ALA A 298 0.07 -5.54 -15.23
C ALA A 298 0.94 -6.34 -14.23
N LYS A 299 1.16 -5.82 -13.01
CA LYS A 299 1.91 -6.49 -11.93
C LYS A 299 1.31 -7.85 -11.61
N LEU A 300 -0.01 -7.92 -11.36
CA LEU A 300 -0.66 -9.18 -11.00
C LEU A 300 -0.61 -10.21 -12.15
N ARG A 301 -0.82 -9.76 -13.39
CA ARG A 301 -0.70 -10.59 -14.60
C ARG A 301 0.73 -11.13 -14.78
N ALA A 302 1.72 -10.26 -14.59
CA ALA A 302 3.14 -10.62 -14.68
C ALA A 302 3.50 -11.67 -13.62
N PHE A 303 3.02 -11.50 -12.38
CA PHE A 303 3.31 -12.45 -11.31
C PHE A 303 2.79 -13.85 -11.62
N ARG A 304 1.55 -13.98 -12.11
CA ARG A 304 0.96 -15.28 -12.47
C ARG A 304 1.84 -16.03 -13.45
N ARG A 305 2.34 -15.33 -14.48
CA ARG A 305 3.25 -15.90 -15.48
C ARG A 305 4.59 -16.32 -14.87
N LEU A 306 5.20 -15.45 -14.07
CA LEU A 306 6.48 -15.73 -13.43
C LEU A 306 6.40 -16.96 -12.52
N TRP A 307 5.36 -17.03 -11.68
CA TRP A 307 5.11 -18.17 -10.82
C TRP A 307 4.87 -19.46 -11.61
N ALA A 308 4.01 -19.41 -12.63
CA ALA A 308 3.72 -20.56 -13.48
C ALA A 308 4.99 -21.12 -14.15
N GLN A 309 5.84 -20.25 -14.67
CA GLN A 309 7.10 -20.63 -15.30
C GLN A 309 8.07 -21.27 -14.29
N ALA A 310 8.13 -20.73 -13.07
CA ALA A 310 8.97 -21.29 -12.02
C ALA A 310 8.43 -22.64 -11.51
N ALA A 311 7.11 -22.77 -11.31
CA ALA A 311 6.45 -24.02 -10.96
C ALA A 311 6.63 -25.10 -12.05
N PHE A 312 6.53 -24.73 -13.32
CA PHE A 312 6.83 -25.63 -14.45
C PHE A 312 8.28 -26.13 -14.41
N SER A 313 9.23 -25.27 -14.05
CA SER A 313 10.64 -25.66 -13.88
C SER A 313 10.85 -26.62 -12.70
N CYS A 314 9.92 -26.64 -11.74
CA CYS A 314 9.86 -27.60 -10.64
C CYS A 314 9.05 -28.87 -10.98
N GLY A 315 8.60 -29.02 -12.24
CA GLY A 315 7.84 -30.19 -12.70
C GLY A 315 6.33 -30.12 -12.46
N VAL A 316 5.77 -28.94 -12.20
CA VAL A 316 4.31 -28.74 -12.02
C VAL A 316 3.74 -28.08 -13.28
N ASP A 317 3.00 -28.83 -14.09
CA ASP A 317 2.40 -28.38 -15.35
C ASP A 317 0.86 -28.34 -15.33
N GLY A 318 0.26 -28.69 -14.19
CA GLY A 318 -1.18 -28.67 -13.93
C GLY A 318 -1.74 -27.34 -13.39
N PRO A 319 -3.06 -27.30 -13.09
CA PRO A 319 -3.72 -26.12 -12.52
C PRO A 319 -3.15 -25.68 -11.16
N GLU A 320 -2.43 -26.56 -10.46
CA GLU A 320 -1.74 -26.27 -9.20
C GLU A 320 -0.65 -25.21 -9.37
N ALA A 321 -0.10 -25.05 -10.58
CA ALA A 321 0.87 -24.00 -10.90
C ALA A 321 0.22 -22.60 -11.01
N ALA A 322 -1.10 -22.47 -10.93
CA ALA A 322 -1.76 -21.16 -10.91
C ALA A 322 -1.56 -20.47 -9.54
N ALA A 323 -0.98 -19.27 -9.56
CA ALA A 323 -0.82 -18.46 -8.35
C ALA A 323 -2.20 -18.06 -7.79
N VAL A 324 -2.40 -18.18 -6.47
CA VAL A 324 -3.56 -17.59 -5.79
C VAL A 324 -3.15 -16.25 -5.19
N ILE A 325 -3.79 -15.17 -5.61
CA ILE A 325 -3.43 -13.78 -5.31
C ILE A 325 -4.52 -13.13 -4.46
N HIS A 326 -4.13 -12.68 -3.27
CA HIS A 326 -4.90 -11.77 -2.42
C HIS A 326 -4.36 -10.35 -2.59
N SER A 327 -5.18 -9.47 -3.14
CA SER A 327 -4.86 -8.05 -3.31
C SER A 327 -5.36 -7.21 -2.14
N VAL A 328 -4.57 -6.23 -1.71
CA VAL A 328 -4.87 -5.36 -0.56
C VAL A 328 -4.60 -3.91 -0.93
N SER A 329 -5.50 -2.99 -0.58
CA SER A 329 -5.20 -1.56 -0.79
C SER A 329 -3.91 -1.14 -0.08
N SER A 330 -3.08 -0.38 -0.78
CA SER A 330 -1.82 0.16 -0.25
C SER A 330 -2.08 1.20 0.87
N THR A 331 -1.54 0.94 2.06
CA THR A 331 -1.52 1.87 3.21
C THR A 331 -0.68 3.10 2.93
N LYS A 332 0.43 2.95 2.20
CA LYS A 332 1.37 4.03 1.81
C LYS A 332 0.70 5.20 1.08
N ASN A 333 -0.40 4.93 0.37
CA ASN A 333 -1.14 5.92 -0.39
C ASN A 333 -2.26 6.61 0.39
N LEU A 334 -2.66 6.09 1.56
CA LEU A 334 -3.77 6.64 2.32
C LEU A 334 -3.28 7.79 3.21
N THR A 335 -4.10 8.84 3.30
CA THR A 335 -3.78 10.06 4.04
C THR A 335 -4.67 10.23 5.26
N VAL A 336 -4.12 10.79 6.33
CA VAL A 336 -4.89 11.24 7.50
C VAL A 336 -5.62 12.54 7.17
N ARG A 337 -4.94 13.44 6.44
CA ARG A 337 -5.49 14.69 5.92
C ARG A 337 -6.29 14.44 4.65
N ASP A 338 -7.40 15.15 4.49
CA ASP A 338 -8.40 14.97 3.43
C ASP A 338 -8.73 13.49 3.15
N PRO A 339 -9.17 12.74 4.18
CA PRO A 339 -9.31 11.29 4.08
C PRO A 339 -10.40 10.88 3.09
N TRP A 340 -11.32 11.77 2.70
CA TRP A 340 -12.32 11.49 1.66
C TRP A 340 -11.68 11.18 0.30
N VAL A 341 -10.51 11.76 0.00
CA VAL A 341 -9.76 11.44 -1.22
C VAL A 341 -9.28 9.98 -1.22
N ASN A 342 -9.14 9.35 -0.05
CA ASN A 342 -8.81 7.92 0.04
C ASN A 342 -9.88 7.03 -0.61
N LEU A 343 -11.15 7.44 -0.65
CA LEU A 343 -12.19 6.71 -1.39
C LEU A 343 -11.84 6.59 -2.88
N LEU A 344 -11.31 7.66 -3.48
CA LEU A 344 -10.88 7.65 -4.88
C LEU A 344 -9.66 6.74 -5.07
N ARG A 345 -8.67 6.84 -4.17
CA ARG A 345 -7.44 6.02 -4.21
C ARG A 345 -7.76 4.52 -4.13
N VAL A 346 -8.58 4.13 -3.15
CA VAL A 346 -9.00 2.75 -2.93
C VAL A 346 -9.85 2.24 -4.09
N THR A 347 -10.69 3.08 -4.70
CA THR A 347 -11.50 2.69 -5.87
C THR A 347 -10.62 2.41 -7.10
N VAL A 348 -9.62 3.25 -7.38
CA VAL A 348 -8.67 3.01 -8.47
C VAL A 348 -7.89 1.72 -8.24
N GLY A 349 -7.42 1.49 -7.01
CA GLY A 349 -6.73 0.24 -6.66
C GLY A 349 -7.64 -0.99 -6.80
N ALA A 350 -8.89 -0.92 -6.35
CA ALA A 350 -9.86 -2.02 -6.47
C ALA A 350 -10.15 -2.36 -7.94
N PHE A 351 -10.27 -1.34 -8.78
CA PHE A 351 -10.43 -1.52 -10.23
C PHE A 351 -9.19 -2.18 -10.85
N ALA A 352 -7.97 -1.74 -10.47
CA ALA A 352 -6.72 -2.34 -10.92
C ALA A 352 -6.58 -3.81 -10.50
N ALA A 353 -6.88 -4.13 -9.24
CA ALA A 353 -6.84 -5.49 -8.70
C ALA A 353 -7.80 -6.42 -9.44
N THR A 354 -9.00 -5.93 -9.77
CA THR A 354 -10.00 -6.70 -10.52
C THR A 354 -9.55 -6.95 -11.95
N VAL A 355 -9.08 -5.91 -12.66
CA VAL A 355 -8.58 -6.04 -14.04
C VAL A 355 -7.32 -6.92 -14.12
N GLY A 356 -6.45 -6.84 -13.12
CA GLY A 356 -5.27 -7.72 -12.97
C GLY A 356 -5.61 -9.16 -12.55
N GLY A 357 -6.89 -9.44 -12.29
CA GLY A 357 -7.41 -10.76 -11.99
C GLY A 357 -7.01 -11.28 -10.61
N ALA A 358 -7.10 -10.49 -9.54
CA ALA A 358 -6.91 -10.98 -8.17
C ALA A 358 -7.99 -12.00 -7.78
N ASP A 359 -7.63 -13.05 -7.04
CA ASP A 359 -8.57 -14.09 -6.57
C ASP A 359 -9.36 -13.62 -5.34
N THR A 360 -8.71 -12.84 -4.48
CA THR A 360 -9.32 -12.21 -3.30
C THR A 360 -8.93 -10.74 -3.26
N MET A 361 -9.86 -9.88 -2.88
CA MET A 361 -9.61 -8.45 -2.75
C MET A 361 -10.00 -7.97 -1.35
N THR A 362 -9.15 -7.13 -0.76
CA THR A 362 -9.44 -6.40 0.47
C THR A 362 -9.15 -4.92 0.26
N THR A 363 -10.21 -4.13 0.24
CA THR A 363 -10.11 -2.67 0.26
C THR A 363 -10.01 -2.17 1.69
N LEU A 364 -9.14 -1.20 1.94
CA LEU A 364 -9.02 -0.59 3.25
C LEU A 364 -10.04 0.55 3.42
N PRO A 365 -10.59 0.75 4.62
CA PRO A 365 -11.41 1.91 4.92
C PRO A 365 -10.67 3.22 4.69
N PHE A 366 -11.36 4.22 4.13
CA PHE A 366 -10.81 5.53 3.80
C PHE A 366 -10.26 6.29 5.02
N ASP A 367 -10.78 5.97 6.20
CA ASP A 367 -10.48 6.58 7.50
C ASP A 367 -9.45 5.78 8.32
N SER A 368 -9.00 4.63 7.83
CA SER A 368 -8.11 3.73 8.58
C SER A 368 -6.74 4.32 8.97
N PRO A 369 -6.17 5.35 8.29
CA PRO A 369 -4.99 6.04 8.79
C PRO A 369 -5.21 6.83 10.09
N ALA A 370 -6.45 7.26 10.36
CA ALA A 370 -6.80 8.06 11.54
C ALA A 370 -7.09 7.20 12.80
N GLY A 371 -7.09 5.88 12.68
CA GLY A 371 -7.38 4.95 13.79
C GLY A 371 -8.38 3.85 13.39
N PRO A 372 -8.98 3.14 14.37
CA PRO A 372 -9.97 2.11 14.09
C PRO A 372 -11.20 2.70 13.38
N SER A 373 -11.55 2.12 12.23
CA SER A 373 -12.61 2.64 11.36
C SER A 373 -14.00 2.50 11.94
N ASP A 374 -14.82 3.52 11.71
CA ASP A 374 -16.25 3.51 12.07
C ASP A 374 -17.08 2.63 11.10
N PRO A 375 -18.39 2.42 11.37
CA PRO A 375 -19.24 1.64 10.47
C PRO A 375 -19.34 2.22 9.04
N LEU A 376 -19.23 3.53 8.84
CA LEU A 376 -19.27 4.14 7.51
C LEU A 376 -17.99 3.81 6.73
N GLY A 377 -16.81 3.97 7.34
CA GLY A 377 -15.52 3.64 6.75
C GLY A 377 -15.47 2.20 6.25
N ARG A 378 -15.86 1.25 7.11
CA ARG A 378 -15.90 -0.18 6.75
C ARG A 378 -16.94 -0.48 5.66
N ARG A 379 -18.12 0.13 5.74
CA ARG A 379 -19.15 0.00 4.69
C ARG A 379 -18.66 0.51 3.35
N MET A 380 -17.98 1.66 3.31
CA MET A 380 -17.46 2.21 2.05
C MET A 380 -16.40 1.29 1.45
N ALA A 381 -15.49 0.73 2.26
CA ALA A 381 -14.52 -0.26 1.80
C ALA A 381 -15.21 -1.46 1.13
N LEU A 382 -16.17 -2.09 1.83
CA LEU A 382 -16.90 -3.25 1.30
C LEU A 382 -17.69 -2.91 0.02
N ASN A 383 -18.36 -1.76 0.00
CA ASN A 383 -19.15 -1.33 -1.14
C ASN A 383 -18.30 -1.01 -2.36
N THR A 384 -17.09 -0.47 -2.21
CA THR A 384 -16.18 -0.26 -3.36
C THR A 384 -15.94 -1.56 -4.12
N GLN A 385 -15.68 -2.66 -3.40
CA GLN A 385 -15.48 -3.98 -4.03
C GLN A 385 -16.75 -4.48 -4.71
N THR A 386 -17.88 -4.32 -4.02
CA THR A 386 -19.19 -4.78 -4.49
C THR A 386 -19.63 -4.01 -5.75
N ILE A 387 -19.45 -2.68 -5.78
CA ILE A 387 -19.76 -1.84 -6.95
C ILE A 387 -18.90 -2.24 -8.14
N CYS A 388 -17.58 -2.42 -7.93
CA CYS A 388 -16.69 -2.90 -8.99
C CYS A 388 -17.20 -4.22 -9.62
N ARG A 389 -17.76 -5.11 -8.81
CA ARG A 389 -18.28 -6.39 -9.29
C ARG A 389 -19.67 -6.28 -9.91
N GLU A 390 -20.65 -5.79 -9.16
CA GLU A 390 -22.07 -5.88 -9.48
C GLU A 390 -22.55 -4.76 -10.43
N GLU A 391 -21.98 -3.56 -10.35
CA GLU A 391 -22.43 -2.38 -11.11
C GLU A 391 -21.47 -2.01 -12.24
N CYS A 392 -20.16 -2.15 -12.03
CA CYS A 392 -19.16 -2.00 -13.09
C CYS A 392 -18.99 -3.27 -13.93
N HIS A 393 -19.64 -4.36 -13.54
CA HIS A 393 -19.68 -5.63 -14.27
C HIS A 393 -18.30 -6.24 -14.57
N LEU A 394 -17.31 -5.98 -13.70
CA LEU A 394 -15.94 -6.44 -13.91
C LEU A 394 -15.76 -7.95 -13.72
N ASN A 395 -16.80 -8.66 -13.28
CA ASN A 395 -16.85 -10.13 -13.23
C ASN A 395 -17.45 -10.77 -14.48
N GLN A 396 -17.93 -10.01 -15.46
CA GLN A 396 -18.57 -10.58 -16.67
C GLN A 396 -17.56 -11.05 -17.73
N VAL A 397 -16.34 -10.52 -17.71
CA VAL A 397 -15.27 -10.83 -18.67
C VAL A 397 -13.98 -11.09 -17.89
N VAL A 398 -13.39 -12.28 -18.08
CA VAL A 398 -12.09 -12.62 -17.50
C VAL A 398 -10.96 -11.89 -18.27
N ASP A 399 -10.00 -11.31 -17.53
CA ASP A 399 -8.90 -10.49 -18.07
C ASP A 399 -9.38 -9.41 -19.07
N PRO A 400 -10.21 -8.44 -18.65
CA PRO A 400 -10.77 -7.44 -19.57
C PRO A 400 -9.69 -6.53 -20.20
N GLY A 401 -8.50 -6.44 -19.58
CA GLY A 401 -7.33 -5.76 -20.15
C GLY A 401 -6.58 -6.57 -21.21
N GLY A 402 -6.91 -7.86 -21.35
CA GLY A 402 -6.23 -8.78 -22.25
C GLY A 402 -6.34 -8.39 -23.71
N GLY A 403 -5.20 -8.31 -24.40
CA GLY A 403 -5.10 -7.90 -25.80
C GLY A 403 -4.83 -6.40 -26.01
N SER A 404 -4.92 -5.58 -24.95
CA SER A 404 -4.41 -4.21 -24.98
C SER A 404 -2.90 -4.23 -25.19
N TRP A 405 -2.40 -3.65 -26.28
CA TRP A 405 -0.97 -3.62 -26.58
C TRP A 405 -0.14 -2.98 -25.46
N PHE A 406 -0.71 -2.00 -24.76
CA PHE A 406 -0.05 -1.38 -23.61
C PHE A 406 -0.01 -2.31 -22.39
N ILE A 407 -1.13 -2.91 -21.98
CA ILE A 407 -1.15 -3.77 -20.79
C ILE A 407 -0.30 -5.03 -21.03
N GLU A 408 -0.38 -5.63 -22.23
CA GLU A 408 0.47 -6.78 -22.58
C GLU A 408 1.96 -6.38 -22.58
N GLY A 409 2.31 -5.28 -23.24
CA GLY A 409 3.70 -4.80 -23.27
C GLY A 409 4.26 -4.46 -21.88
N LEU A 410 3.47 -3.79 -21.04
CA LEU A 410 3.85 -3.48 -19.67
C LEU A 410 3.98 -4.74 -18.80
N THR A 411 3.09 -5.73 -19.00
CA THR A 411 3.18 -7.04 -18.33
C THR A 411 4.48 -7.75 -18.71
N ASP A 412 4.83 -7.75 -20.00
CA ASP A 412 6.07 -8.36 -20.49
C ASP A 412 7.31 -7.65 -19.92
N ASP A 413 7.32 -6.31 -19.88
CA ASP A 413 8.44 -5.52 -19.35
C ASP A 413 8.61 -5.73 -17.83
N LEU A 414 7.52 -5.72 -17.06
CA LEU A 414 7.56 -5.99 -15.61
C LEU A 414 8.04 -7.42 -15.32
N ALA A 415 7.53 -8.41 -16.06
CA ALA A 415 7.93 -9.80 -15.89
C ALA A 415 9.43 -9.99 -16.21
N ALA A 416 9.92 -9.40 -17.30
CA ALA A 416 11.34 -9.50 -17.67
C ALA A 416 12.26 -8.89 -16.61
N SER A 417 11.96 -7.66 -16.16
CA SER A 417 12.76 -7.00 -15.12
C SER A 417 12.72 -7.75 -13.79
N ALA A 418 11.55 -8.26 -13.39
CA ALA A 418 11.40 -9.03 -12.15
C ALA A 418 12.14 -10.37 -12.22
N TRP A 419 12.12 -11.04 -13.38
CA TRP A 419 12.87 -12.28 -13.58
C TRP A 419 14.37 -12.06 -13.48
N SER A 420 14.91 -10.99 -14.07
CA SER A 420 16.33 -10.64 -13.92
C SER A 420 16.71 -10.38 -12.47
N LEU A 421 15.91 -9.59 -11.74
CA LEU A 421 16.16 -9.34 -10.32
C LEU A 421 16.05 -10.61 -9.46
N PHE A 422 15.07 -11.47 -9.76
CA PHE A 422 14.94 -12.79 -9.12
C PHE A 422 16.20 -13.64 -9.33
N GLN A 423 16.75 -13.69 -10.55
CA GLN A 423 17.99 -14.42 -10.82
C GLN A 423 19.18 -13.86 -10.02
N GLU A 424 19.27 -12.54 -9.84
CA GLU A 424 20.30 -11.92 -8.99
C GLU A 424 20.16 -12.31 -7.52
N ILE A 425 18.93 -12.37 -7.00
CA ILE A 425 18.63 -12.81 -5.62
C ILE A 425 19.01 -14.29 -5.45
N GLU A 426 18.61 -15.15 -6.39
CA GLU A 426 18.93 -16.58 -6.37
C GLU A 426 20.44 -16.84 -6.45
N ALA A 427 21.17 -16.08 -7.27
CA ALA A 427 22.63 -16.16 -7.34
C ALA A 427 23.34 -15.81 -6.01
N LYS A 428 22.68 -15.04 -5.14
CA LYS A 428 23.17 -14.69 -3.80
C LYS A 428 22.66 -15.63 -2.71
N GLY A 429 21.97 -16.72 -3.06
CA GLY A 429 21.49 -17.73 -2.12
C GLY A 429 20.00 -17.62 -1.75
N GLY A 430 19.22 -16.85 -2.50
CA GLY A 430 17.77 -16.75 -2.35
C GLY A 430 17.32 -15.74 -1.29
N MET A 431 16.00 -15.67 -1.09
CA MET A 431 15.39 -14.66 -0.22
C MET A 431 15.75 -14.86 1.25
N ARG A 432 15.81 -16.11 1.72
CA ARG A 432 16.21 -16.41 3.12
C ARG A 432 17.59 -15.85 3.45
N ARG A 433 18.55 -15.95 2.51
CA ARG A 433 19.89 -15.39 2.70
C ARG A 433 19.88 -13.87 2.64
N LEU A 434 19.11 -13.28 1.71
CA LEU A 434 18.97 -11.83 1.59
C LEU A 434 18.41 -11.19 2.87
N VAL A 435 17.44 -11.83 3.52
CA VAL A 435 16.89 -11.39 4.81
C VAL A 435 17.92 -11.57 5.92
N ALA A 436 18.59 -12.73 6.01
CA ALA A 436 19.54 -13.03 7.07
C ALA A 436 20.80 -12.14 7.07
N ASP A 437 21.21 -11.65 5.90
CA ASP A 437 22.37 -10.78 5.73
C ASP A 437 21.99 -9.27 5.77
N ASP A 438 20.77 -8.93 6.19
CA ASP A 438 20.22 -7.56 6.19
C ASP A 438 20.27 -6.85 4.81
N GLY A 439 20.35 -7.63 3.73
CA GLY A 439 20.51 -7.13 2.36
C GLY A 439 19.24 -6.46 1.80
N LEU A 440 18.07 -6.73 2.39
CA LEU A 440 16.80 -6.12 1.96
C LEU A 440 16.78 -4.60 2.14
N ALA A 441 17.21 -4.10 3.30
CA ALA A 441 17.22 -2.67 3.56
C ALA A 441 18.11 -1.93 2.54
N ALA A 442 19.26 -2.52 2.20
CA ALA A 442 20.16 -1.98 1.18
C ALA A 442 19.55 -1.96 -0.23
N MET A 443 18.73 -2.95 -0.57
CA MET A 443 18.02 -2.98 -1.86
C MET A 443 16.86 -1.97 -1.94
N LEU A 444 16.19 -1.71 -0.82
CA LEU A 444 15.01 -0.84 -0.75
C LEU A 444 15.35 0.64 -0.52
N ALA A 445 16.45 0.95 0.17
CA ALA A 445 16.81 2.33 0.49
C ALA A 445 16.91 3.25 -0.75
N PRO A 446 17.49 2.84 -1.89
CA PRO A 446 17.57 3.70 -3.08
C PRO A 446 16.21 4.03 -3.68
N THR A 447 15.25 3.10 -3.66
CA THR A 447 13.91 3.30 -4.22
C THR A 447 13.07 4.14 -3.26
N ALA A 448 13.13 3.87 -1.96
CA ALA A 448 12.49 4.68 -0.92
C ALA A 448 12.95 6.15 -0.96
N GLU A 449 14.26 6.40 -1.06
CA GLU A 449 14.80 7.76 -1.15
C GLU A 449 14.40 8.47 -2.44
N ARG A 450 14.33 7.74 -3.57
CA ARG A 450 13.82 8.29 -4.82
C ARG A 450 12.37 8.72 -4.69
N THR A 451 11.50 7.90 -4.10
CA THR A 451 10.10 8.26 -3.86
C THR A 451 10.02 9.48 -2.94
N ARG A 452 10.78 9.51 -1.83
CA ARG A 452 10.85 10.65 -0.92
C ARG A 452 11.22 11.93 -1.66
N HIS A 453 12.25 11.88 -2.50
CA HIS A 453 12.66 13.01 -3.33
C HIS A 453 11.56 13.42 -4.33
N GLN A 454 10.87 12.48 -4.96
CA GLN A 454 9.77 12.79 -5.89
C GLN A 454 8.59 13.45 -5.19
N VAL A 455 8.21 12.98 -4.00
CA VAL A 455 7.17 13.57 -3.15
C VAL A 455 7.57 14.99 -2.73
N ALA A 456 8.80 15.16 -2.25
CA ALA A 456 9.33 16.46 -1.80
C ALA A 456 9.31 17.53 -2.90
N HIS A 457 9.50 17.12 -4.16
CA HIS A 457 9.46 18.02 -5.32
C HIS A 457 8.11 18.05 -6.04
N ARG A 458 7.06 17.41 -5.46
CA ARG A 458 5.74 17.21 -6.08
C ARG A 458 5.76 16.58 -7.48
N LYS A 459 6.80 15.79 -7.79
CA LYS A 459 6.82 14.92 -8.98
C LYS A 459 5.86 13.74 -8.80
N ALA A 460 5.69 13.28 -7.56
CA ALA A 460 4.65 12.36 -7.14
C ALA A 460 3.68 13.08 -6.18
N PRO A 461 2.73 13.88 -6.70
CA PRO A 461 1.86 14.70 -5.86
C PRO A 461 0.89 13.84 -5.03
N VAL A 462 0.52 14.32 -3.84
CA VAL A 462 -0.48 13.73 -2.96
C VAL A 462 -1.67 14.70 -2.86
N THR A 463 -2.72 14.45 -3.64
CA THR A 463 -3.92 15.29 -3.66
C THR A 463 -4.60 15.38 -2.29
N GLY A 464 -5.04 16.57 -1.89
CA GLY A 464 -5.59 16.84 -0.55
C GLY A 464 -4.51 17.17 0.49
N VAL A 465 -3.23 16.87 0.21
CA VAL A 465 -2.12 17.08 1.14
C VAL A 465 -1.03 17.95 0.52
N SER A 466 -0.22 17.39 -0.38
CA SER A 466 0.84 18.14 -1.05
C SER A 466 0.31 19.00 -2.20
N THR A 467 -0.86 18.67 -2.76
CA THR A 467 -1.52 19.46 -3.79
C THR A 467 -3.00 19.57 -3.48
N TRP A 468 -3.53 20.77 -3.63
CA TRP A 468 -4.92 21.12 -3.30
C TRP A 468 -5.26 20.88 -1.82
N PRO A 469 -4.42 21.34 -0.87
CA PRO A 469 -4.70 21.22 0.55
C PRO A 469 -5.92 22.05 0.95
N ASN A 470 -6.60 21.62 2.02
CA ASN A 470 -7.67 22.37 2.66
C ASN A 470 -7.37 22.58 4.14
N LEU A 471 -6.92 23.78 4.52
CA LEU A 471 -6.59 24.11 5.91
C LEU A 471 -7.80 24.14 6.86
N ASN A 472 -9.01 24.25 6.30
CA ASN A 472 -10.27 24.36 7.03
C ASN A 472 -11.04 23.03 7.06
N GLU A 473 -10.40 21.93 6.67
CA GLU A 473 -11.03 20.62 6.77
C GLU A 473 -11.28 20.23 8.22
N ALA A 474 -12.43 19.62 8.50
CA ALA A 474 -12.70 19.07 9.82
C ALA A 474 -11.87 17.79 10.00
N PRO A 475 -11.11 17.64 11.11
CA PRO A 475 -10.39 16.42 11.37
C PRO A 475 -11.36 15.26 11.60
N ILE A 476 -11.01 14.08 11.10
CA ILE A 476 -11.70 12.85 11.48
C ILE A 476 -11.06 12.33 12.77
N THR A 477 -11.85 12.28 13.84
CA THR A 477 -11.45 11.70 15.11
C THR A 477 -11.98 10.27 15.22
N ARG A 478 -11.13 9.39 15.77
CA ARG A 478 -11.46 7.98 16.02
C ARG A 478 -11.23 7.66 17.48
N ASP A 479 -12.11 6.84 18.05
CA ASP A 479 -11.99 6.42 19.42
C ASP A 479 -10.73 5.56 19.58
N THR A 480 -9.85 5.97 20.48
CA THR A 480 -8.67 5.18 20.86
C THR A 480 -9.10 4.10 21.85
N PRO A 481 -8.90 2.80 21.55
CA PRO A 481 -9.26 1.72 22.46
C PRO A 481 -8.44 1.77 23.76
N ASP A 482 -9.10 1.54 24.90
CA ASP A 482 -8.45 1.38 26.20
C ASP A 482 -7.81 -0.02 26.30
N ILE A 483 -6.55 -0.12 25.87
CA ILE A 483 -5.81 -1.38 25.78
C ILE A 483 -5.69 -2.08 27.14
N ASP A 484 -5.45 -1.34 28.23
CA ASP A 484 -5.28 -1.92 29.57
C ASP A 484 -6.59 -2.57 30.04
N ALA A 485 -7.73 -1.92 29.81
CA ALA A 485 -9.03 -2.50 30.09
C ALA A 485 -9.28 -3.77 29.25
N LEU A 486 -8.89 -3.77 27.97
CA LEU A 486 -9.03 -4.94 27.10
C LEU A 486 -8.22 -6.15 27.59
N LEU A 487 -6.97 -5.93 27.99
CA LEU A 487 -6.08 -6.96 28.52
C LEU A 487 -6.56 -7.53 29.86
N ASN A 488 -7.09 -6.69 30.74
CA ASN A 488 -7.69 -7.13 32.01
C ASN A 488 -8.91 -8.03 31.76
N ARG A 489 -9.78 -7.65 30.80
CA ARG A 489 -10.91 -8.51 30.39
C ARG A 489 -10.43 -9.82 29.79
N ALA A 490 -9.39 -9.81 28.95
CA ALA A 490 -8.82 -11.03 28.36
C ALA A 490 -8.28 -11.98 29.43
N THR A 491 -7.56 -11.46 30.43
CA THR A 491 -7.07 -12.25 31.57
C THR A 491 -8.19 -12.97 32.32
N SER A 492 -9.31 -12.28 32.55
CA SER A 492 -10.47 -12.87 33.25
C SER A 492 -11.17 -14.01 32.47
N ARG A 493 -10.87 -14.17 31.18
CA ARG A 493 -11.43 -15.23 30.32
C ARG A 493 -10.53 -16.45 30.16
N ARG A 494 -9.30 -16.44 30.69
CA ARG A 494 -8.40 -17.58 30.56
C ARG A 494 -8.98 -18.81 31.30
N PRO A 495 -8.95 -20.01 30.69
CA PRO A 495 -9.36 -21.25 31.35
C PRO A 495 -8.55 -21.53 32.62
N SER A 496 -9.12 -22.33 33.54
CA SER A 496 -8.43 -22.73 34.78
C SER A 496 -7.40 -23.85 34.59
N GLU A 497 -7.52 -24.61 33.50
CA GLU A 497 -6.60 -25.68 33.10
C GLU A 497 -5.79 -25.19 31.88
N ASP A 498 -4.49 -25.51 31.82
CA ASP A 498 -3.57 -24.99 30.80
C ASP A 498 -2.87 -26.08 29.96
N GLY A 499 -3.20 -27.35 30.16
CA GLY A 499 -2.68 -28.46 29.36
C GLY A 499 -1.17 -28.69 29.51
N SER A 500 -0.58 -28.43 30.69
CA SER A 500 0.87 -28.50 30.94
C SER A 500 1.56 -29.76 30.41
N ASP A 501 0.99 -30.94 30.62
CA ASP A 501 1.60 -32.22 30.21
C ASP A 501 1.63 -32.36 28.68
N ILE A 502 0.59 -31.85 28.01
CA ILE A 502 0.49 -31.84 26.53
C ILE A 502 1.47 -30.81 25.95
N LEU A 503 1.67 -29.67 26.62
CA LEU A 503 2.67 -28.67 26.24
C LEU A 503 4.10 -29.22 26.34
N GLU A 504 4.39 -30.02 27.36
CA GLU A 504 5.69 -30.71 27.46
C GLU A 504 5.88 -31.72 26.32
N GLN A 505 4.83 -32.49 25.99
CA GLN A 505 4.84 -33.38 24.83
C GLN A 505 5.06 -32.60 23.52
N LEU A 506 4.38 -31.46 23.34
CA LEU A 506 4.54 -30.60 22.17
C LEU A 506 5.98 -30.10 22.03
N ALA A 507 6.59 -29.66 23.14
CA ALA A 507 7.97 -29.23 23.20
C ALA A 507 8.95 -30.33 22.79
N GLN A 508 8.74 -31.56 23.27
CA GLN A 508 9.56 -32.72 22.87
C GLN A 508 9.39 -33.03 21.38
N GLN A 509 8.16 -33.03 20.86
CA GLN A 509 7.88 -33.28 19.43
C GLN A 509 8.48 -32.22 18.51
N ALA A 510 8.52 -30.96 18.94
CA ALA A 510 9.14 -29.89 18.17
C ALA A 510 10.63 -30.17 17.88
N THR A 511 11.31 -30.89 18.77
CA THR A 511 12.73 -31.30 18.61
C THR A 511 12.91 -32.63 17.85
N GLY A 512 11.84 -33.39 17.62
CA GLY A 512 11.86 -34.77 17.13
C GLY A 512 11.02 -35.02 15.86
N GLU A 513 10.33 -36.17 15.80
CA GLU A 513 9.48 -36.52 14.65
C GLU A 513 8.19 -35.69 14.61
N VAL A 514 8.03 -34.92 13.53
CA VAL A 514 7.03 -33.86 13.42
C VAL A 514 5.64 -34.34 12.95
N GLY A 515 5.45 -35.66 12.77
CA GLY A 515 4.27 -36.25 12.12
C GLY A 515 2.93 -36.03 12.86
N SER A 516 2.96 -35.77 14.17
CA SER A 516 1.77 -35.48 14.99
C SER A 516 1.75 -34.09 15.61
N LEU A 517 2.74 -33.24 15.31
CA LEU A 517 2.96 -31.94 15.97
C LEU A 517 1.70 -31.07 15.98
N MET A 518 1.00 -30.99 14.84
CA MET A 518 -0.20 -30.17 14.70
C MET A 518 -1.38 -30.70 15.54
N GLU A 519 -1.57 -32.02 15.62
CA GLU A 519 -2.65 -32.59 16.44
C GLU A 519 -2.39 -32.35 17.93
N THR A 520 -1.16 -32.57 18.40
CA THR A 520 -0.76 -32.26 19.79
C THR A 520 -0.97 -30.78 20.12
N ALA A 521 -0.66 -29.87 19.18
CA ALA A 521 -0.91 -28.45 19.37
C ALA A 521 -2.41 -28.12 19.44
N ILE A 522 -3.24 -28.77 18.62
CA ILE A 522 -4.71 -28.63 18.67
C ILE A 522 -5.24 -29.14 20.01
N GLU A 523 -4.77 -30.29 20.49
CA GLU A 523 -5.15 -30.86 21.79
C GLU A 523 -4.73 -29.95 22.95
N ALA A 524 -3.52 -29.40 22.94
CA ALA A 524 -3.07 -28.45 23.95
C ALA A 524 -3.93 -27.16 23.93
N ALA A 525 -4.25 -26.63 22.75
CA ALA A 525 -5.15 -25.48 22.62
C ALA A 525 -6.54 -25.79 23.18
N ASP A 526 -7.10 -26.96 22.84
CA ASP A 526 -8.40 -27.43 23.33
C ASP A 526 -8.41 -27.66 24.85
N ALA A 527 -7.26 -28.02 25.43
CA ALA A 527 -7.06 -28.14 26.88
C ALA A 527 -6.87 -26.78 27.60
N GLY A 528 -6.92 -25.66 26.88
CA GLY A 528 -6.88 -24.31 27.45
C GLY A 528 -5.54 -23.58 27.33
N ALA A 529 -4.53 -24.19 26.70
CA ALA A 529 -3.26 -23.52 26.45
C ALA A 529 -3.46 -22.28 25.57
N THR A 530 -2.83 -21.17 25.96
CA THR A 530 -2.82 -19.95 25.15
C THR A 530 -1.93 -20.10 23.92
N MET A 531 -2.18 -19.29 22.89
CA MET A 531 -1.31 -19.20 21.72
C MET A 531 0.14 -18.82 22.07
N CYS A 532 0.36 -18.11 23.18
CA CYS A 532 1.70 -17.81 23.69
C CYS A 532 2.38 -19.05 24.28
N GLN A 533 1.67 -19.82 25.11
CA GLN A 533 2.18 -21.08 25.68
C GLN A 533 2.48 -22.12 24.59
N LEU A 534 1.65 -22.22 23.55
CA LEU A 534 1.93 -23.04 22.39
C LEU A 534 3.21 -22.59 21.68
N ALA A 535 3.39 -21.28 21.48
CA ALA A 535 4.61 -20.73 20.88
C ALA A 535 5.86 -21.01 21.73
N GLU A 536 5.76 -20.86 23.05
CA GLU A 536 6.84 -21.17 24.00
C GLU A 536 7.22 -22.65 23.97
N ALA A 537 6.24 -23.56 23.91
CA ALA A 537 6.49 -24.99 23.74
C ALA A 537 7.17 -25.29 22.40
N LEU A 538 6.71 -24.70 21.29
CA LEU A 538 7.32 -24.85 19.96
C LEU A 538 8.73 -24.24 19.87
N GLN A 539 9.03 -23.23 20.70
CA GLN A 539 10.36 -22.63 20.82
C GLN A 539 11.35 -23.55 21.57
N HIS A 540 10.91 -24.62 22.22
CA HIS A 540 11.79 -25.44 23.05
C HIS A 540 13.12 -25.80 22.34
N GLU A 541 14.24 -25.50 23.01
CA GLU A 541 15.62 -25.62 22.50
C GLU A 541 15.99 -24.80 21.25
N SER A 542 15.11 -23.91 20.77
CA SER A 542 15.39 -22.95 19.71
C SER A 542 15.65 -21.54 20.26
N ARG A 543 16.24 -20.68 19.43
CA ARG A 543 16.54 -19.28 19.79
C ARG A 543 15.65 -18.34 18.97
N PRO A 544 14.97 -17.36 19.60
CA PRO A 544 14.21 -16.35 18.88
C PRO A 544 15.10 -15.59 17.88
N SER A 545 14.52 -15.20 16.75
CA SER A 545 15.17 -14.32 15.77
C SER A 545 14.59 -12.92 15.89
N ARG A 546 15.45 -11.90 15.80
CA ARG A 546 15.06 -10.50 15.89
C ARG A 546 15.79 -9.70 14.82
N THR A 547 15.09 -8.71 14.27
CA THR A 547 15.68 -7.71 13.37
C THR A 547 14.96 -6.38 13.58
N VAL A 548 15.53 -5.30 13.03
CA VAL A 548 14.81 -4.04 12.92
C VAL A 548 13.73 -4.22 11.86
N PRO A 549 12.44 -4.06 12.19
CA PRO A 549 11.39 -4.18 11.18
C PRO A 549 11.58 -3.12 10.10
N LEU A 550 11.21 -3.47 8.87
CA LEU A 550 11.22 -2.55 7.75
C LEU A 550 10.29 -1.36 8.05
N PRO A 551 10.68 -0.14 7.62
CA PRO A 551 9.89 1.05 7.91
C PRO A 551 8.56 1.01 7.17
N ARG A 552 7.49 1.50 7.81
CA ARG A 552 6.20 1.74 7.17
C ARG A 552 6.14 3.20 6.70
N ILE A 553 6.33 3.42 5.40
CA ILE A 553 6.40 4.75 4.81
C ILE A 553 5.00 5.16 4.30
N SER A 554 4.54 6.34 4.72
CA SER A 554 3.43 7.06 4.09
C SER A 554 3.98 8.17 3.21
N ASP A 555 3.51 8.27 1.97
CA ASP A 555 3.93 9.32 1.05
C ASP A 555 3.45 10.72 1.50
N ALA A 556 2.38 10.77 2.30
CA ALA A 556 1.82 12.03 2.79
C ALA A 556 2.50 12.54 4.07
N ALA A 557 3.05 11.62 4.88
CA ALA A 557 3.52 11.92 6.24
C ALA A 557 4.42 13.15 6.36
N PRO A 558 5.42 13.41 5.48
CA PRO A 558 6.25 14.60 5.61
C PRO A 558 5.48 15.92 5.50
N PHE A 559 4.43 15.98 4.66
CA PHE A 559 3.57 17.16 4.57
C PHE A 559 2.55 17.21 5.71
N GLU A 560 2.02 16.07 6.12
CA GLU A 560 1.09 15.98 7.26
C GLU A 560 1.75 16.47 8.56
N GLN A 561 3.01 16.10 8.81
CA GLN A 561 3.80 16.60 9.96
C GLN A 561 3.93 18.13 9.99
N LEU A 562 4.11 18.77 8.82
CA LEU A 562 4.13 20.25 8.74
C LEU A 562 2.75 20.84 9.06
N ARG A 563 1.68 20.19 8.63
CA ARG A 563 0.31 20.63 8.94
C ARG A 563 -0.05 20.40 10.40
N ASP A 564 0.42 19.32 11.00
CA ASP A 564 0.27 19.05 12.44
C ASP A 564 0.96 20.15 13.25
N ALA A 565 2.20 20.51 12.92
CA ALA A 565 2.90 21.63 13.58
C ALA A 565 2.15 22.97 13.43
N SER A 566 1.56 23.24 12.27
CA SER A 566 0.72 24.44 12.07
C SER A 566 -0.58 24.40 12.89
N ASP A 567 -1.20 23.23 13.05
CA ASP A 567 -2.38 23.05 13.90
C ASP A 567 -2.04 23.30 15.38
N ASP A 568 -0.87 22.85 15.84
CA ASP A 568 -0.39 23.10 17.20
C ASP A 568 -0.20 24.60 17.45
N ILE A 569 0.42 25.34 16.51
CA ILE A 569 0.56 26.81 16.58
C ILE A 569 -0.81 27.49 16.61
N LEU A 570 -1.77 27.03 15.79
CA LEU A 570 -3.14 27.56 15.79
C LEU A 570 -3.82 27.35 17.14
N ALA A 571 -3.64 26.18 17.76
CA ALA A 571 -4.22 25.88 19.07
C ALA A 571 -3.60 26.75 20.19
N GLU A 572 -2.30 27.06 20.11
CA GLU A 572 -1.59 27.86 21.12
C GLU A 572 -1.81 29.38 20.96
N THR A 573 -1.77 29.88 19.72
CA THR A 573 -1.73 31.33 19.43
C THR A 573 -3.06 31.90 18.91
N GLY A 574 -3.98 31.04 18.45
CA GLY A 574 -5.25 31.43 17.85
C GLY A 574 -5.19 31.73 16.35
N SER A 575 -4.00 31.65 15.72
CA SER A 575 -3.81 31.83 14.27
C SER A 575 -2.73 30.88 13.75
N ARG A 576 -2.84 30.47 12.48
CA ARG A 576 -1.76 29.73 11.82
C ARG A 576 -0.60 30.67 11.46
N PRO A 577 0.58 30.14 11.14
CA PRO A 577 1.58 30.91 10.40
C PRO A 577 0.99 31.46 9.10
N GLU A 578 1.10 32.78 8.89
CA GLU A 578 0.51 33.46 7.74
C GLU A 578 1.56 33.95 6.74
N ILE A 579 1.22 33.87 5.45
CA ILE A 579 1.99 34.46 4.35
C ILE A 579 1.13 35.37 3.47
N PHE A 580 1.59 36.60 3.28
CA PHE A 580 0.90 37.59 2.46
C PHE A 580 1.29 37.47 0.98
N LEU A 581 0.31 37.31 0.08
CA LEU A 581 0.58 37.35 -1.37
C LEU A 581 0.71 38.79 -1.87
N ALA A 582 1.91 39.27 -2.08
CA ALA A 582 2.17 40.57 -2.70
C ALA A 582 1.98 40.50 -4.23
N ASN A 583 0.71 40.49 -4.66
CA ASN A 583 0.29 40.38 -6.05
C ASN A 583 0.55 41.69 -6.82
N LEU A 584 1.41 41.66 -7.84
CA LEU A 584 1.71 42.83 -8.67
C LEU A 584 0.86 42.86 -9.94
N GLY A 585 0.25 44.01 -10.21
CA GLY A 585 -0.56 44.25 -11.39
C GLY A 585 -1.98 43.67 -11.32
N PRO A 586 -2.76 43.78 -12.41
CA PRO A 586 -4.15 43.34 -12.45
C PRO A 586 -4.28 41.81 -12.35
N ILE A 587 -5.49 41.34 -12.01
CA ILE A 587 -5.84 39.92 -11.79
C ILE A 587 -5.24 38.95 -12.83
N PRO A 588 -5.33 39.19 -14.16
CA PRO A 588 -4.80 38.27 -15.15
C PRO A 588 -3.28 38.04 -15.06
N GLU A 589 -2.53 39.01 -14.53
CA GLU A 589 -1.07 38.95 -14.45
C GLU A 589 -0.58 38.06 -13.30
N HIS A 590 -1.34 37.98 -12.19
CA HIS A 590 -0.90 37.27 -10.99
C HIS A 590 -1.71 36.01 -10.66
N THR A 591 -2.94 35.85 -11.15
CA THR A 591 -3.86 34.77 -10.70
C THR A 591 -3.24 33.38 -10.75
N ALA A 592 -2.59 33.00 -11.85
CA ALA A 592 -1.99 31.67 -11.99
C ALA A 592 -0.88 31.43 -10.94
N ARG A 593 -0.04 32.44 -10.67
CA ARG A 593 1.05 32.35 -9.68
C ARG A 593 0.52 32.42 -8.26
N ALA A 594 -0.50 33.23 -8.01
CA ALA A 594 -1.16 33.32 -6.72
C ALA A 594 -1.83 31.99 -6.33
N ILE A 595 -2.51 31.32 -7.28
CA ILE A 595 -3.09 29.98 -7.05
C ILE A 595 -1.98 28.95 -6.79
N PHE A 596 -0.91 28.97 -7.58
CA PHE A 596 0.25 28.10 -7.35
C PHE A 596 0.88 28.34 -5.97
N ALA A 597 1.12 29.60 -5.60
CA ALA A 597 1.69 29.98 -4.31
C ALA A 597 0.78 29.58 -3.15
N LYS A 598 -0.54 29.81 -3.27
CA LYS A 598 -1.52 29.36 -2.27
C LYS A 598 -1.41 27.85 -2.02
N ASN A 599 -1.47 27.08 -3.10
CA ASN A 599 -1.31 25.63 -3.07
C ASN A 599 0.07 25.18 -2.56
N PHE A 600 1.10 26.00 -2.77
CA PHE A 600 2.45 25.75 -2.28
C PHE A 600 2.50 25.84 -0.76
N PHE A 601 2.11 26.98 -0.20
CA PHE A 601 2.23 27.30 1.22
C PHE A 601 1.25 26.54 2.11
N GLU A 602 -0.01 26.42 1.67
CA GLU A 602 -1.03 25.70 2.44
C GLU A 602 -0.72 24.20 2.57
N ALA A 603 0.11 23.63 1.69
CA ALA A 603 0.52 22.23 1.82
C ALA A 603 1.41 22.00 3.05
N GLY A 604 2.09 23.05 3.51
CA GLY A 604 2.86 23.05 4.76
C GLY A 604 2.07 23.63 5.92
N GLY A 605 0.77 23.89 5.78
CA GLY A 605 -0.03 24.49 6.86
C GLY A 605 0.12 26.01 6.99
N ILE A 606 0.82 26.69 6.08
CA ILE A 606 0.98 28.15 6.13
C ILE A 606 -0.22 28.80 5.46
N GLU A 607 -1.01 29.56 6.23
CA GLU A 607 -2.22 30.22 5.76
C GLU A 607 -1.90 31.41 4.87
N VAL A 608 -2.67 31.58 3.80
CA VAL A 608 -2.34 32.53 2.73
C VAL A 608 -3.31 33.71 2.76
N VAL A 609 -2.78 34.90 3.02
CA VAL A 609 -3.55 36.15 2.99
C VAL A 609 -3.68 36.63 1.54
N THR A 610 -4.90 36.55 1.00
CA THR A 610 -5.21 36.87 -0.39
C THR A 610 -5.70 38.31 -0.59
N ASN A 611 -5.58 38.82 -1.81
CA ASN A 611 -6.04 40.15 -2.23
C ASN A 611 -6.27 40.21 -3.76
N ARG A 612 -6.65 41.37 -4.28
CA ARG A 612 -6.97 41.58 -5.72
C ARG A 612 -5.83 42.18 -6.56
N GLY A 613 -4.61 42.25 -6.02
CA GLY A 613 -3.46 42.87 -6.66
C GLY A 613 -3.24 44.34 -6.32
N PHE A 614 -2.01 44.80 -6.56
CA PHE A 614 -1.56 46.16 -6.28
C PHE A 614 -0.92 46.78 -7.51
N ASN A 615 -1.25 48.04 -7.77
CA ASN A 615 -0.63 48.84 -8.85
C ASN A 615 0.64 49.57 -8.40
N THR A 616 0.89 49.65 -7.08
CA THR A 616 2.02 50.37 -6.49
C THR A 616 2.63 49.56 -5.34
N THR A 617 3.94 49.71 -5.14
CA THR A 617 4.67 49.06 -4.04
C THR A 617 4.19 49.54 -2.68
N GLU A 618 3.87 50.83 -2.56
CA GLU A 618 3.39 51.45 -1.33
C GLU A 618 2.06 50.85 -0.88
N ALA A 619 1.13 50.62 -1.82
CA ALA A 619 -0.15 49.98 -1.52
C ALA A 619 0.03 48.53 -1.06
N ALA A 620 0.93 47.77 -1.69
CA ALA A 620 1.25 46.41 -1.30
C ALA A 620 1.85 46.35 0.12
N VAL A 621 2.79 47.26 0.44
CA VAL A 621 3.42 47.34 1.77
C VAL A 621 2.44 47.74 2.86
N GLN A 622 1.52 48.68 2.60
CA GLN A 622 0.49 49.04 3.56
C GLN A 622 -0.43 47.86 3.86
N SER A 623 -0.84 47.11 2.83
CA SER A 623 -1.65 45.91 2.99
C SER A 623 -0.91 44.79 3.72
N PHE A 624 0.40 44.62 3.50
CA PHE A 624 1.24 43.66 4.23
C PHE A 624 1.31 43.98 5.73
N LYS A 625 1.54 45.26 6.08
CA LYS A 625 1.54 45.67 7.50
C LYS A 625 0.19 45.46 8.16
N ALA A 626 -0.90 45.72 7.43
CA ALA A 626 -2.26 45.53 7.92
C ALA A 626 -2.63 44.05 8.07
N SER A 627 -2.00 43.13 7.32
CA SER A 627 -2.30 41.71 7.43
C SER A 627 -1.74 41.05 8.69
N GLY A 628 -0.74 41.63 9.37
CA GLY A 628 -0.09 41.00 10.52
C GLY A 628 0.91 39.88 10.16
N ALA A 629 0.80 39.31 8.96
CA ALA A 629 1.73 38.31 8.44
C ALA A 629 3.21 38.76 8.49
N HIS A 630 4.09 37.83 8.86
CA HIS A 630 5.55 38.05 8.87
C HIS A 630 6.26 37.55 7.60
N LEU A 631 5.58 36.73 6.81
CA LEU A 631 6.06 36.20 5.54
C LEU A 631 5.36 36.90 4.38
N ALA A 632 6.05 37.10 3.27
CA ALA A 632 5.46 37.63 2.04
C ALA A 632 5.87 36.83 0.80
N CYS A 633 4.98 36.67 -0.18
CA CYS A 633 5.29 36.05 -1.47
C CYS A 633 4.90 36.96 -2.63
N ILE A 634 5.87 37.35 -3.45
CA ILE A 634 5.65 38.16 -4.64
C ILE A 634 5.11 37.28 -5.76
N CYS A 635 3.96 37.67 -6.33
CA CYS A 635 3.26 36.95 -7.39
C CYS A 635 2.89 37.89 -8.54
N SER A 636 3.35 37.60 -9.75
CA SER A 636 3.06 38.40 -10.96
C SER A 636 3.43 37.64 -12.23
N SER A 637 3.38 38.26 -13.40
CA SER A 637 3.92 37.71 -14.65
C SER A 637 5.42 38.00 -14.80
N ASP A 638 6.10 37.29 -15.71
CA ASP A 638 7.54 37.50 -15.94
C ASP A 638 7.84 38.91 -16.45
N ALA A 639 6.92 39.49 -17.23
CA ALA A 639 7.04 40.85 -17.74
C ALA A 639 7.09 41.87 -16.60
N LEU A 640 6.21 41.73 -15.60
CA LEU A 640 6.15 42.66 -14.47
C LEU A 640 7.26 42.42 -13.44
N TYR A 641 7.82 41.21 -13.35
CA TYR A 641 8.95 40.94 -12.46
C TYR A 641 10.23 41.68 -12.86
N ALA A 642 10.47 41.90 -14.15
CA ALA A 642 11.68 42.56 -14.65
C ALA A 642 11.91 43.94 -14.01
N GLU A 643 10.81 44.65 -13.72
CA GLU A 643 10.83 46.01 -13.17
C GLU A 643 10.36 46.04 -11.71
N GLY A 644 9.28 45.31 -11.39
CA GLY A 644 8.57 45.45 -10.12
C GLY A 644 9.03 44.54 -8.97
N ALA A 645 9.71 43.42 -9.25
CA ALA A 645 10.03 42.44 -8.21
C ALA A 645 11.06 42.94 -7.18
N ALA A 646 12.19 43.49 -7.65
CA ALA A 646 13.26 43.98 -6.76
C ALA A 646 12.83 45.16 -5.87
N PRO A 647 12.17 46.22 -6.40
CA PRO A 647 11.67 47.31 -5.56
C PRO A 647 10.68 46.82 -4.49
N LEU A 648 9.77 45.92 -4.86
CA LEU A 648 8.79 45.38 -3.93
C LEU A 648 9.43 44.51 -2.84
N ALA A 649 10.37 43.63 -3.19
CA ALA A 649 11.09 42.81 -2.21
C ALA A 649 11.80 43.66 -1.15
N LYS A 650 12.52 44.69 -1.60
CA LYS A 650 13.22 45.63 -0.71
C LYS A 650 12.25 46.35 0.22
N ALA A 651 11.12 46.80 -0.32
CA ALA A 651 10.11 47.52 0.45
C ALA A 651 9.42 46.61 1.48
N LEU A 652 9.15 45.34 1.15
CA LEU A 652 8.60 44.35 2.09
C LEU A 652 9.58 44.03 3.22
N LYS A 653 10.88 43.84 2.93
CA LYS A 653 11.91 43.66 3.97
C LYS A 653 12.00 44.88 4.90
N GLN A 654 11.99 46.09 4.35
CA GLN A 654 11.96 47.34 5.13
C GLN A 654 10.66 47.49 5.95
N ALA A 655 9.58 46.86 5.52
CA ALA A 655 8.30 46.85 6.21
C ALA A 655 8.22 45.83 7.35
N GLY A 656 9.24 44.98 7.53
CA GLY A 656 9.32 43.98 8.59
C GLY A 656 9.06 42.54 8.15
N ALA A 657 9.01 42.25 6.84
CA ALA A 657 8.93 40.87 6.38
C ALA A 657 10.20 40.11 6.80
N LEU A 658 10.03 39.03 7.56
CA LEU A 658 11.13 38.15 7.98
C LEU A 658 11.66 37.39 6.77
N THR A 659 10.75 36.86 5.95
CA THR A 659 11.08 36.13 4.73
C THR A 659 10.22 36.61 3.56
N VAL A 660 10.86 36.84 2.41
CA VAL A 660 10.23 37.19 1.14
C VAL A 660 10.49 36.08 0.12
N CYS A 661 9.43 35.42 -0.31
CA CYS A 661 9.44 34.47 -1.41
C CYS A 661 9.06 35.15 -2.73
N LEU A 662 9.45 34.57 -3.86
CA LEU A 662 8.98 34.96 -5.19
C LEU A 662 8.50 33.73 -5.97
N ALA A 663 7.28 33.79 -6.52
CA ALA A 663 6.72 32.71 -7.32
C ALA A 663 7.20 32.80 -8.77
N GLY A 664 8.20 32.00 -9.15
CA GLY A 664 8.81 32.01 -10.48
C GLY A 664 10.24 31.50 -10.46
N ARG A 665 10.75 31.07 -11.62
CA ARG A 665 12.17 30.73 -11.79
C ARG A 665 12.96 32.03 -11.91
N PRO A 666 14.08 32.20 -11.17
CA PRO A 666 14.80 33.47 -11.18
C PRO A 666 15.58 33.72 -12.47
N GLY A 667 16.09 32.67 -13.12
CA GLY A 667 16.92 32.79 -14.32
C GLY A 667 18.09 33.75 -14.08
N ASP A 668 18.37 34.61 -15.06
CA ASP A 668 19.46 35.59 -14.97
C ASP A 668 19.21 36.71 -13.93
N ASN A 669 17.99 36.82 -13.37
CA ASN A 669 17.65 37.83 -12.36
C ASN A 669 17.97 37.40 -10.92
N GLU A 670 18.46 36.17 -10.69
CA GLU A 670 18.61 35.61 -9.34
C GLU A 670 19.42 36.51 -8.40
N ALA A 671 20.62 36.91 -8.81
CA ALA A 671 21.50 37.73 -8.00
C ALA A 671 20.85 39.08 -7.63
N ARG A 672 20.22 39.74 -8.61
CA ARG A 672 19.52 41.02 -8.43
C ARG A 672 18.35 40.89 -7.45
N TRP A 673 17.58 39.82 -7.54
CA TRP A 673 16.42 39.60 -6.66
C TRP A 673 16.84 39.20 -5.25
N ARG A 674 17.91 38.40 -5.09
CA ARG A 674 18.48 38.08 -3.78
C ARG A 674 19.05 39.30 -3.08
N GLU A 675 19.81 40.15 -3.79
CA GLU A 675 20.33 41.41 -3.25
C GLU A 675 19.20 42.37 -2.82
N ALA A 676 18.07 42.34 -3.54
CA ALA A 676 16.88 43.11 -3.19
C ALA A 676 16.10 42.53 -2.00
N GLY A 677 16.47 41.35 -1.49
CA GLY A 677 15.86 40.74 -0.31
C GLY A 677 14.88 39.61 -0.58
N VAL A 678 14.87 39.00 -1.78
CA VAL A 678 14.16 37.73 -2.01
C VAL A 678 14.98 36.57 -1.45
N ASP A 679 14.45 35.85 -0.47
CA ASP A 679 15.14 34.73 0.19
C ASP A 679 14.93 33.40 -0.56
N HIS A 680 13.70 33.14 -1.02
CA HIS A 680 13.33 31.88 -1.68
C HIS A 680 12.58 32.09 -3.00
N PHE A 681 12.80 31.18 -3.96
CA PHE A 681 12.08 31.12 -5.23
C PHE A 681 11.24 29.85 -5.28
N ILE A 682 9.92 29.99 -5.47
CA ILE A 682 9.02 28.85 -5.57
C ILE A 682 8.58 28.64 -7.02
N PHE A 683 8.73 27.42 -7.55
CA PHE A 683 8.38 27.07 -8.92
C PHE A 683 8.17 25.56 -9.08
N VAL A 684 7.60 25.13 -10.21
CA VAL A 684 7.39 23.71 -10.51
C VAL A 684 8.73 22.96 -10.53
N GLY A 685 8.86 21.99 -9.62
CA GLY A 685 10.04 21.13 -9.47
C GLY A 685 11.13 21.69 -8.55
N CYS A 686 10.87 22.74 -7.75
CA CYS A 686 11.71 23.09 -6.61
C CYS A 686 11.53 22.10 -5.45
N GLU A 687 12.44 22.12 -4.48
CA GLU A 687 12.31 21.37 -3.22
C GLU A 687 11.22 22.07 -2.37
N VAL A 688 10.03 21.46 -2.31
CA VAL A 688 8.87 22.04 -1.61
C VAL A 688 8.95 21.80 -0.10
N LEU A 689 9.29 20.60 0.34
CA LEU A 689 9.29 20.22 1.75
C LEU A 689 10.32 21.00 2.55
N GLU A 690 11.55 21.13 2.05
CA GLU A 690 12.64 21.90 2.65
C GLU A 690 12.28 23.38 2.73
N THR A 691 11.70 23.93 1.65
CA THR A 691 11.25 25.34 1.64
C THR A 691 10.19 25.57 2.71
N LEU A 692 9.15 24.73 2.77
CA LEU A 692 8.08 24.86 3.77
C LEU A 692 8.57 24.64 5.20
N SER A 693 9.44 23.65 5.41
CA SER A 693 10.05 23.38 6.72
C SER A 693 10.89 24.57 7.21
N THR A 694 11.60 25.24 6.31
CA THR A 694 12.39 26.43 6.63
C THR A 694 11.49 27.60 7.04
N LEU A 695 10.40 27.82 6.30
CA LEU A 695 9.43 28.88 6.60
C LEU A 695 8.73 28.64 7.95
N MET A 696 8.34 27.40 8.24
CA MET A 696 7.69 27.01 9.50
C MET A 696 8.59 27.28 10.72
N LYS A 697 9.86 26.86 10.66
CA LYS A 697 10.83 27.15 11.74
C LYS A 697 11.08 28.64 11.92
N GLY A 698 11.06 29.41 10.83
CA GLY A 698 11.21 30.86 10.89
C GLY A 698 10.06 31.56 11.63
N THR A 699 8.86 30.96 11.62
CA THR A 699 7.70 31.51 12.33
C THR A 699 7.67 31.16 13.82
N GLU A 700 8.16 29.97 14.21
CA GLU A 700 8.26 29.56 15.64
C GLU A 700 9.22 30.45 16.45
N VAL A 701 10.25 31.03 15.82
CA VAL A 701 11.21 31.94 16.48
C VAL A 701 10.64 33.36 16.63
N ALA A 702 9.57 33.69 15.90
CA ALA A 702 8.98 35.02 15.88
C ALA A 702 7.76 35.17 16.82
N SER A 703 7.08 34.06 17.11
CA SER A 703 6.04 33.90 18.15
C SER A 703 6.66 33.80 19.54
#